data_AF-A0A7V4MID7-F1
#
_entry.id   AF-A0A7V4MID7-F1
#
_cell.length_a   1.000
_cell.length_b   1.000
_cell.length_c   1.000
_cell.angle_alpha   90.00
_cell.angle_beta   90.00
_cell.angle_gamma   90.00
#
_symmetry.space_group_name_H-M   'P 1'
#
loop_
_entity.id
_entity.type
_entity.pdbx_description
1 polymer ?
#
loop_
_entity_poly.entity_id
_entity_poly.type
_entity_poly.pdbx_seq_one_letter_code
_entity_poly.pdbx_strand_id
1 'polypeptide(L)'
;MIRNLILILGASLAWAAQAHTNRPAFWAWAEKPPMGWNSWDCFATTVTEAQTRANADVMAEQLKAHGWEYIVVDIQWYEPEADGFEYRRNAALVMDEWGRLLPATNRFPSAMGGRGFKPLADYIHGRGLKFGIHLMRGIPRQAVARNTPVKGTPHFARDIANTNSVCPWNPDMYGVDLTKPGAQEYYDSVFELLASWDVDYVKVDDLSRPYGPNRPEIEAIRRAIDRTGRPMVLSTSPGETPVVEGPHVMRHANLWRISDDFWDRWPELREQFTRLRNWTPYRGPGHWPDADMLPLGVLEMGKRTTRFTRDEQSTLMNLWCIARSPLMFGGDLTKLDAFTRSLLTNDEVLAVNQHSTANRELFERDGLIGWIANVPGSADRYLALFNTRDAESLDPGAAAFRSGVVSRRTRSVPVDVDLTGAKKLWLVVDDGGDGFAADHANWMEPKLVGPDGERSLTELRWGRATSGWRQPVVNRAVSGAPLRVNGQTFERGIGTHAQSVIEYDLPDGVTRFTATAALDDGGAEQNQGATVRFLVFTNSPFRPAGPARVAVTAADLGFTGALRVRDLWARRDLGRFDGEFAAELRPHASGLYRVSGERVRVPAMACLFTYFVGNGESGLHLAWSADGLRWEPLGGGRTYLLPEVGESKLMRDPCVTRGPDGTFHLVWTTSWTGRTIGHAATRDFLNWSAQQAIPVMAHEPAARNCWAPEVVWDAGNTEYLIFWASTIPGRFPETQVAGDNAYNHRMYATTTRDFRAFTPTRLFYEPGFNVIDATLFPVGDRWKMVVKDETVEPVAQKNLRVAEADQPGGPFGPAGPPFSRAWVEGPSVLFRDGWYYVYFDCYRDRHYGALRTRDWQTWEDVTAQLVMPRGLRHGTAIAVEGRLIERLRDE
;
A
#
# COMPACT_ATOMS: atom_id res chain seq x y z
N MET A 1 -51.26 -55.69 5.92
CA MET A 1 -50.27 -56.23 4.97
C MET A 1 -50.29 -55.39 3.71
N ILE A 2 -49.51 -54.31 3.62
CA ILE A 2 -49.29 -53.64 2.33
C ILE A 2 -47.81 -53.30 2.31
N ARG A 3 -47.02 -54.21 1.73
CA ARG A 3 -45.56 -54.14 1.62
C ARG A 3 -45.19 -54.39 0.16
N ASN A 4 -44.35 -53.49 -0.35
CA ASN A 4 -43.37 -53.69 -1.43
C ASN A 4 -43.86 -53.64 -2.88
N LEU A 5 -43.91 -52.42 -3.44
CA LEU A 5 -43.28 -52.13 -4.74
C LEU A 5 -43.12 -50.61 -4.99
N ILE A 6 -42.34 -49.90 -4.17
CA ILE A 6 -41.82 -48.55 -4.49
C ILE A 6 -40.39 -48.47 -3.94
N LEU A 7 -39.41 -48.67 -4.80
CA LEU A 7 -37.99 -48.37 -4.58
C LEU A 7 -37.36 -48.26 -5.99
N ILE A 8 -36.51 -47.24 -6.18
CA ILE A 8 -35.91 -46.76 -7.44
C ILE A 8 -36.70 -45.63 -8.13
N LEU A 9 -36.84 -44.50 -7.42
CA LEU A 9 -37.03 -43.15 -7.98
C LEU A 9 -36.76 -42.17 -6.83
N GLY A 10 -35.49 -41.80 -6.63
CA GLY A 10 -35.11 -40.95 -5.49
C GLY A 10 -33.61 -40.88 -5.26
N ALA A 11 -32.85 -40.48 -6.29
CA ALA A 11 -31.45 -40.09 -6.15
C ALA A 11 -31.06 -39.12 -7.27
N SER A 12 -31.81 -38.04 -7.42
CA SER A 12 -31.42 -36.88 -8.21
C SER A 12 -31.95 -35.65 -7.49
N LEU A 13 -31.07 -34.65 -7.31
CA LEU A 13 -31.28 -33.36 -6.64
C LEU A 13 -30.95 -33.32 -5.13
N ALA A 14 -29.65 -33.19 -4.83
CA ALA A 14 -29.14 -32.28 -3.80
C ALA A 14 -27.60 -32.17 -3.90
N TRP A 15 -27.09 -31.52 -4.95
CA TRP A 15 -25.78 -30.88 -4.89
C TRP A 15 -26.02 -29.39 -4.69
N ALA A 16 -26.29 -29.01 -3.44
CA ALA A 16 -26.04 -27.64 -3.03
C ALA A 16 -24.51 -27.49 -2.96
N ALA A 17 -23.94 -26.81 -3.95
CA ALA A 17 -22.59 -26.28 -3.83
C ALA A 17 -22.62 -25.33 -2.63
N GLN A 18 -22.02 -25.74 -1.50
CA GLN A 18 -21.73 -24.82 -0.41
C GLN A 18 -20.73 -23.80 -0.97
N ALA A 19 -21.24 -22.61 -1.28
CA ALA A 19 -20.39 -21.47 -1.56
C ALA A 19 -19.55 -21.20 -0.31
N HIS A 20 -18.25 -21.45 -0.41
CA HIS A 20 -17.31 -21.05 0.64
C HIS A 20 -17.19 -19.52 0.60
N THR A 21 -17.79 -18.84 1.57
CA THR A 21 -17.46 -17.43 1.82
C THR A 21 -16.08 -17.41 2.47
N ASN A 22 -15.04 -17.03 1.71
CA ASN A 22 -13.64 -16.88 2.15
C ASN A 22 -13.41 -15.75 3.19
N ARG A 23 -14.40 -15.41 4.03
CA ARG A 23 -14.36 -14.30 5.00
C ARG A 23 -14.19 -14.82 6.43
N PRO A 24 -13.07 -14.53 7.12
CA PRO A 24 -12.91 -14.82 8.55
C PRO A 24 -14.00 -14.17 9.40
N ALA A 25 -14.49 -14.88 10.43
CA ALA A 25 -15.57 -14.40 11.30
C ALA A 25 -15.22 -13.09 12.03
N PHE A 26 -13.94 -12.90 12.39
CA PHE A 26 -13.48 -11.72 13.11
C PHE A 26 -13.56 -10.41 12.30
N TRP A 27 -13.75 -10.49 10.97
CA TRP A 27 -13.97 -9.30 10.14
C TRP A 27 -15.24 -8.55 10.56
N ALA A 28 -16.26 -9.25 11.04
CA ALA A 28 -17.50 -8.64 11.53
C ALA A 28 -17.30 -7.76 12.77
N TRP A 29 -16.16 -7.86 13.47
CA TRP A 29 -15.90 -7.09 14.68
C TRP A 29 -15.42 -5.66 14.38
N ALA A 30 -15.01 -5.41 13.13
CA ALA A 30 -14.55 -4.11 12.66
C ALA A 30 -15.04 -3.83 11.22
N GLU A 31 -16.34 -3.99 10.94
CA GLU A 31 -16.92 -3.74 9.61
C GLU A 31 -16.69 -2.32 9.08
N LYS A 32 -16.41 -1.37 9.98
CA LYS A 32 -15.99 -0.01 9.70
C LYS A 32 -14.63 0.25 10.35
N PRO A 33 -13.82 1.18 9.84
CA PRO A 33 -12.58 1.56 10.48
C PRO A 33 -12.85 1.99 11.93
N PRO A 34 -12.16 1.42 12.93
CA PRO A 34 -12.34 1.82 14.32
C PRO A 34 -12.11 3.33 14.53
N MET A 35 -12.96 3.95 15.34
CA MET A 35 -12.83 5.35 15.77
C MET A 35 -12.68 5.41 17.29
N GLY A 36 -11.65 6.09 17.78
CA GLY A 36 -11.36 6.11 19.22
C GLY A 36 -10.28 7.08 19.63
N TRP A 37 -9.74 6.83 20.81
CA TRP A 37 -8.67 7.58 21.45
C TRP A 37 -7.59 6.63 21.92
N ASN A 38 -6.34 7.05 21.80
CA ASN A 38 -5.18 6.31 22.29
C ASN A 38 -4.28 7.25 23.12
N SER A 39 -3.74 6.73 24.22
CA SER A 39 -2.98 7.53 25.19
C SER A 39 -1.55 7.90 24.78
N TRP A 40 -0.98 7.33 23.71
CA TRP A 40 0.45 7.46 23.40
C TRP A 40 0.90 8.90 23.15
N ASP A 41 0.30 9.61 22.18
CA ASP A 41 0.84 10.94 21.80
C ASP A 41 0.70 11.97 22.92
N CYS A 42 -0.33 11.85 23.76
CA CYS A 42 -0.60 12.77 24.87
C CYS A 42 0.03 12.36 26.19
N PHE A 43 0.16 11.08 26.51
CA PHE A 43 0.63 10.61 27.83
C PHE A 43 1.81 9.63 27.76
N ALA A 44 2.28 9.26 26.58
CA ALA A 44 3.35 8.28 26.39
C ALA A 44 3.06 6.98 27.19
N THR A 45 4.05 6.49 27.93
CA THR A 45 3.94 5.32 28.81
C THR A 45 3.24 5.61 30.14
N THR A 46 2.82 6.86 30.42
CA THR A 46 2.55 7.34 31.81
C THR A 46 1.08 7.45 32.19
N VAL A 47 0.16 7.18 31.26
CA VAL A 47 -1.28 7.39 31.48
C VAL A 47 -1.78 6.74 32.78
N THR A 48 -2.67 7.44 33.48
CA THR A 48 -3.29 7.00 34.73
C THR A 48 -4.77 6.70 34.55
N GLU A 49 -5.35 5.93 35.46
CA GLU A 49 -6.78 5.60 35.43
C GLU A 49 -7.68 6.85 35.44
N ALA A 50 -7.32 7.88 36.22
CA ALA A 50 -8.07 9.13 36.27
C ALA A 50 -8.07 9.85 34.92
N GLN A 51 -6.91 9.92 34.24
CA GLN A 51 -6.80 10.50 32.90
C GLN A 51 -7.59 9.69 31.86
N THR A 52 -7.52 8.36 31.92
CA THR A 52 -8.30 7.49 31.02
C THR A 52 -9.80 7.71 31.21
N ARG A 53 -10.28 7.75 32.46
CA ARG A 53 -11.70 8.01 32.78
C ARG A 53 -12.15 9.39 32.27
N ALA A 54 -11.34 10.42 32.47
CA ALA A 54 -11.66 11.78 31.99
C ALA A 54 -11.75 11.86 30.46
N ASN A 55 -10.84 11.21 29.73
CA ASN A 55 -10.92 11.13 28.26
C ASN A 55 -12.14 10.32 27.80
N ALA A 56 -12.50 9.25 28.51
CA ALA A 56 -13.71 8.47 28.25
C ALA A 56 -14.99 9.29 28.47
N ASP A 57 -15.05 10.10 29.53
CA ASP A 57 -16.20 10.96 29.80
C ASP A 57 -16.37 12.01 28.69
N VAL A 58 -15.29 12.67 28.25
CA VAL A 58 -15.35 13.62 27.12
C VAL A 58 -15.80 12.94 25.83
N MET A 59 -15.28 11.75 25.52
CA MET A 59 -15.72 11.00 24.33
C MET A 59 -17.21 10.66 24.43
N ALA A 60 -17.66 10.16 25.57
CA ALA A 60 -19.06 9.78 25.79
C ALA A 60 -20.03 10.96 25.62
N GLU A 61 -19.64 12.13 26.12
CA GLU A 61 -20.44 13.36 26.09
C GLU A 61 -20.42 14.06 24.73
N GLN A 62 -19.26 14.11 24.07
CA GLN A 62 -19.06 15.02 22.92
C GLN A 62 -18.86 14.32 21.58
N LEU A 63 -18.38 13.08 21.56
CA LEU A 63 -17.90 12.41 20.34
C LEU A 63 -18.66 11.11 20.02
N LYS A 64 -19.21 10.41 21.02
CA LYS A 64 -19.90 9.13 20.85
C LYS A 64 -21.07 9.21 19.86
N ALA A 65 -21.82 10.31 19.87
CA ALA A 65 -22.92 10.54 18.92
C ALA A 65 -22.45 10.57 17.45
N HIS A 66 -21.17 10.83 17.21
CA HIS A 66 -20.53 10.88 15.90
C HIS A 66 -19.77 9.57 15.56
N GLY A 67 -19.89 8.53 16.40
CA GLY A 67 -19.32 7.20 16.15
C GLY A 67 -17.99 6.87 16.83
N TRP A 68 -17.40 7.80 17.60
CA TRP A 68 -16.18 7.53 18.38
C TRP A 68 -16.49 6.62 19.57
N GLU A 69 -15.81 5.47 19.66
CA GLU A 69 -16.20 4.43 20.63
C GLU A 69 -15.04 3.78 21.41
N TYR A 70 -13.80 3.74 20.90
CA TYR A 70 -12.70 3.05 21.60
C TYR A 70 -11.90 3.97 22.51
N ILE A 71 -11.64 3.53 23.74
CA ILE A 71 -10.68 4.13 24.69
C ILE A 71 -9.53 3.15 24.88
N VAL A 72 -8.35 3.48 24.34
CA VAL A 72 -7.19 2.59 24.29
C VAL A 72 -6.08 3.09 25.23
N VAL A 73 -5.70 2.27 26.20
CA VAL A 73 -4.52 2.49 27.04
C VAL A 73 -3.31 1.90 26.32
N ASP A 74 -2.37 2.75 25.92
CA ASP A 74 -1.18 2.34 25.20
C ASP A 74 -0.10 1.72 26.13
N ILE A 75 1.09 1.46 25.58
CA ILE A 75 2.13 0.58 26.12
C ILE A 75 2.55 0.87 27.57
N GLN A 76 3.07 -0.16 28.23
CA GLN A 76 3.69 -0.10 29.57
C GLN A 76 2.75 0.33 30.70
N TRP A 77 1.44 0.09 30.58
CA TRP A 77 0.50 0.16 31.70
C TRP A 77 0.86 -0.76 32.89
N TYR A 78 1.73 -1.75 32.65
CA TYR A 78 2.28 -2.67 33.63
C TYR A 78 3.58 -2.19 34.30
N GLU A 79 4.16 -1.07 33.85
CA GLU A 79 5.38 -0.50 34.44
C GLU A 79 5.02 0.64 35.42
N PRO A 80 5.32 0.47 36.73
CA PRO A 80 4.84 1.40 37.76
C PRO A 80 5.55 2.75 37.76
N GLU A 81 6.78 2.82 37.28
CA GLU A 81 7.59 4.05 37.35
C GLU A 81 8.00 4.58 35.96
N ALA A 82 7.22 4.21 34.94
CA ALA A 82 7.20 4.84 33.63
C ALA A 82 6.95 6.36 33.74
N ASP A 83 7.75 7.18 33.07
CA ASP A 83 7.77 8.65 33.23
C ASP A 83 7.88 9.46 31.92
N GLY A 84 7.83 8.81 30.75
CA GLY A 84 7.86 9.52 29.46
C GLY A 84 7.82 8.61 28.23
N PHE A 85 8.46 9.05 27.14
CA PHE A 85 8.55 8.32 25.87
C PHE A 85 9.69 7.29 25.84
N GLU A 86 10.58 7.33 26.82
CA GLU A 86 11.74 6.45 26.90
C GLU A 86 11.43 5.22 27.74
N TYR A 87 11.90 4.06 27.29
CA TYR A 87 11.71 2.79 27.99
C TYR A 87 12.87 2.50 28.94
N ARG A 88 12.55 2.25 30.21
CA ARG A 88 13.58 1.99 31.23
C ARG A 88 14.08 0.57 31.14
N ARG A 89 15.39 0.41 30.99
CA ARG A 89 16.03 -0.91 30.95
C ARG A 89 15.94 -1.58 32.32
N ASN A 90 15.60 -2.88 32.32
CA ASN A 90 15.47 -3.70 33.53
C ASN A 90 14.40 -3.21 34.51
N ALA A 91 13.33 -2.57 34.01
CA ALA A 91 12.20 -2.17 34.83
C ALA A 91 11.57 -3.38 35.55
N ALA A 92 11.15 -3.17 36.80
CA ALA A 92 10.38 -4.15 37.56
C ALA A 92 8.93 -4.11 37.09
N LEU A 93 8.55 -5.06 36.24
CA LEU A 93 7.21 -5.11 35.65
C LEU A 93 6.22 -5.78 36.61
N VAL A 94 5.00 -5.26 36.67
CA VAL A 94 3.92 -5.85 37.47
C VAL A 94 3.38 -7.07 36.71
N MET A 95 3.41 -8.24 37.36
CA MET A 95 3.22 -9.54 36.71
C MET A 95 2.63 -10.54 37.70
N ASP A 96 1.75 -11.43 37.22
CA ASP A 96 1.18 -12.51 38.01
C ASP A 96 2.11 -13.74 38.12
N GLU A 97 1.66 -14.77 38.84
CA GLU A 97 2.42 -16.01 39.04
C GLU A 97 2.61 -16.85 37.77
N TRP A 98 1.84 -16.57 36.71
CA TRP A 98 1.88 -17.29 35.42
C TRP A 98 2.73 -16.57 34.37
N GLY A 99 3.40 -15.48 34.74
CA GLY A 99 4.22 -14.68 33.83
C GLY A 99 3.42 -13.71 32.95
N ARG A 100 2.16 -13.42 33.28
CA ARG A 100 1.30 -12.48 32.54
C ARG A 100 1.38 -11.09 33.19
N LEU A 101 1.47 -10.04 32.37
CA LEU A 101 1.58 -8.65 32.85
C LEU A 101 0.26 -8.15 33.43
N LEU A 102 0.33 -7.35 34.49
CA LEU A 102 -0.83 -6.80 35.22
C LEU A 102 -0.72 -5.26 35.35
N PRO A 103 -1.85 -4.53 35.50
CA PRO A 103 -1.81 -3.08 35.63
C PRO A 103 -1.08 -2.61 36.87
N ALA A 104 -0.23 -1.61 36.69
CA ALA A 104 0.47 -0.98 37.80
C ALA A 104 -0.50 -0.24 38.72
N THR A 105 -0.69 -0.76 39.93
CA THR A 105 -1.76 -0.30 40.84
C THR A 105 -1.57 1.11 41.39
N ASN A 106 -0.36 1.67 41.32
CA ASN A 106 -0.13 3.09 41.61
C ASN A 106 -0.71 4.01 40.54
N ARG A 107 -0.80 3.56 39.29
CA ARG A 107 -1.39 4.29 38.15
C ARG A 107 -2.85 3.90 37.90
N PHE A 108 -3.20 2.65 38.22
CA PHE A 108 -4.54 2.06 38.11
C PHE A 108 -5.01 1.49 39.44
N PRO A 109 -5.40 2.33 40.42
CA PRO A 109 -5.78 1.88 41.76
C PRO A 109 -6.95 0.89 41.77
N SER A 110 -7.85 0.95 40.79
CA SER A 110 -8.96 0.00 40.72
C SER A 110 -8.51 -1.44 40.43
N ALA A 111 -7.31 -1.64 39.86
CA ALA A 111 -6.75 -2.96 39.59
C ALA A 111 -6.28 -3.72 40.84
N MET A 112 -6.20 -3.05 42.00
CA MET A 112 -5.84 -3.67 43.28
C MET A 112 -6.72 -4.90 43.59
N GLY A 113 -6.13 -5.88 44.29
CA GLY A 113 -6.81 -7.11 44.69
C GLY A 113 -7.02 -8.11 43.56
N GLY A 114 -6.17 -8.08 42.51
CA GLY A 114 -6.25 -9.01 41.39
C GLY A 114 -7.38 -8.73 40.40
N ARG A 115 -7.99 -7.54 40.47
CA ARG A 115 -9.12 -7.17 39.60
C ARG A 115 -8.71 -6.75 38.18
N GLY A 116 -7.42 -6.43 38.01
CA GLY A 116 -6.87 -6.00 36.72
C GLY A 116 -7.66 -4.85 36.11
N PHE A 117 -7.84 -4.85 34.79
CA PHE A 117 -8.57 -3.76 34.12
C PHE A 117 -10.09 -3.86 34.18
N LYS A 118 -10.68 -4.95 34.71
CA LYS A 118 -12.13 -5.15 34.73
C LYS A 118 -12.91 -3.93 35.26
N PRO A 119 -12.53 -3.28 36.38
CA PRO A 119 -13.28 -2.12 36.88
C PRO A 119 -13.15 -0.85 36.01
N LEU A 120 -12.07 -0.72 35.23
CA LEU A 120 -11.91 0.37 34.26
C LEU A 120 -12.71 0.08 32.99
N ALA A 121 -12.67 -1.16 32.49
CA ALA A 121 -13.49 -1.60 31.37
C ALA A 121 -14.99 -1.42 31.69
N ASP A 122 -15.46 -1.89 32.85
CA ASP A 122 -16.85 -1.72 33.32
C ASP A 122 -17.28 -0.26 33.35
N TYR A 123 -16.39 0.65 33.76
CA TYR A 123 -16.67 2.08 33.73
C TYR A 123 -16.90 2.58 32.31
N ILE A 124 -15.99 2.23 31.39
CA ILE A 124 -16.00 2.63 29.98
C ILE A 124 -17.22 2.05 29.27
N HIS A 125 -17.52 0.77 29.46
CA HIS A 125 -18.76 0.14 28.97
C HIS A 125 -20.01 0.79 29.54
N GLY A 126 -19.98 1.21 30.81
CA GLY A 126 -21.05 1.99 31.43
C GLY A 126 -21.33 3.35 30.77
N ARG A 127 -20.38 3.89 29.99
CA ARG A 127 -20.58 5.06 29.11
C ARG A 127 -21.03 4.70 27.70
N GLY A 128 -21.20 3.42 27.39
CA GLY A 128 -21.48 2.93 26.03
C GLY A 128 -20.28 3.07 25.10
N LEU A 129 -19.06 3.02 25.64
CA LEU A 129 -17.80 3.00 24.90
C LEU A 129 -17.17 1.59 25.00
N LYS A 130 -16.10 1.35 24.25
CA LYS A 130 -15.32 0.12 24.21
C LYS A 130 -13.93 0.34 24.77
N PHE A 131 -13.37 -0.67 25.44
CA PHE A 131 -12.06 -0.58 26.08
C PHE A 131 -11.01 -1.36 25.30
N GLY A 132 -9.85 -0.73 25.10
CA GLY A 132 -8.70 -1.37 24.47
C GLY A 132 -7.41 -1.20 25.25
N ILE A 133 -6.48 -2.12 25.02
CA ILE A 133 -5.13 -2.04 25.58
C ILE A 133 -4.05 -2.35 24.54
N HIS A 134 -2.86 -1.87 24.82
CA HIS A 134 -1.65 -2.26 24.10
C HIS A 134 -0.96 -3.46 24.75
N LEU A 135 -0.34 -4.33 23.95
CA LEU A 135 0.59 -5.36 24.40
C LEU A 135 1.90 -5.29 23.59
N MET A 136 2.99 -5.70 24.22
CA MET A 136 4.20 -6.10 23.49
C MET A 136 4.11 -7.57 23.09
N ARG A 137 4.58 -7.91 21.88
CA ARG A 137 4.77 -9.31 21.46
C ARG A 137 5.59 -10.09 22.48
N GLY A 138 5.18 -11.33 22.72
CA GLY A 138 6.01 -12.32 23.40
C GLY A 138 5.75 -12.47 24.90
N ILE A 139 6.81 -12.85 25.63
CA ILE A 139 6.80 -13.18 27.06
C ILE A 139 7.78 -12.28 27.84
N PRO A 140 7.44 -11.79 29.06
CA PRO A 140 8.32 -10.91 29.80
C PRO A 140 9.69 -11.54 30.08
N ARG A 141 10.78 -10.78 29.88
CA ARG A 141 12.12 -11.24 30.29
C ARG A 141 12.17 -11.55 31.78
N GLN A 142 11.37 -10.84 32.58
CA GLN A 142 11.19 -11.11 34.01
C GLN A 142 10.58 -12.50 34.28
N ALA A 143 9.60 -12.95 33.48
CA ALA A 143 9.01 -14.28 33.58
C ALA A 143 10.05 -15.37 33.27
N VAL A 144 10.84 -15.17 32.22
CA VAL A 144 11.93 -16.09 31.82
C VAL A 144 13.03 -16.15 32.88
N ALA A 145 13.43 -15.01 33.44
CA ALA A 145 14.43 -14.93 34.50
C ALA A 145 13.96 -15.69 35.75
N ARG A 146 12.70 -15.50 36.17
CA ARG A 146 12.08 -16.19 37.32
C ARG A 146 11.62 -17.62 37.00
N ASN A 147 11.63 -18.01 35.72
CA ASN A 147 11.09 -19.26 35.21
C ASN A 147 9.66 -19.55 35.71
N THR A 148 8.75 -18.60 35.54
CA THR A 148 7.36 -18.77 35.99
C THR A 148 6.66 -19.91 35.23
N PRO A 149 5.71 -20.62 35.86
CA PRO A 149 4.91 -21.63 35.17
C PRO A 149 4.01 -21.02 34.08
N VAL A 150 3.76 -21.78 33.02
CA VAL A 150 2.75 -21.43 32.00
C VAL A 150 1.41 -22.04 32.42
N LYS A 151 0.39 -21.19 32.63
CA LYS A 151 -0.93 -21.59 33.14
C LYS A 151 -1.52 -22.74 32.33
N GLY A 152 -1.99 -23.79 33.01
CA GLY A 152 -2.66 -24.93 32.39
C GLY A 152 -1.73 -25.96 31.74
N THR A 153 -0.41 -25.83 31.91
CA THR A 153 0.58 -26.73 31.29
C THR A 153 1.63 -27.19 32.32
N PRO A 154 2.40 -28.26 32.03
CA PRO A 154 3.59 -28.60 32.82
C PRO A 154 4.84 -27.80 32.42
N HIS A 155 4.72 -26.81 31.53
CA HIS A 155 5.84 -26.04 30.98
C HIS A 155 6.06 -24.72 31.71
N PHE A 156 7.25 -24.14 31.55
CA PHE A 156 7.68 -22.90 32.18
C PHE A 156 8.15 -21.88 31.14
N ALA A 157 8.27 -20.62 31.55
CA ALA A 157 8.65 -19.51 30.68
C ALA A 157 9.95 -19.75 29.91
N ARG A 158 10.96 -20.41 30.49
CA ARG A 158 12.22 -20.74 29.78
C ARG A 158 12.07 -21.81 28.71
N ASP A 159 11.06 -22.66 28.80
CA ASP A 159 10.84 -23.75 27.83
C ASP A 159 10.31 -23.22 26.49
N ILE A 160 9.60 -22.09 26.53
CA ILE A 160 8.88 -21.51 25.39
C ILE A 160 9.47 -20.19 24.88
N ALA A 161 10.39 -19.57 25.62
CA ALA A 161 10.97 -18.28 25.20
C ALA A 161 12.03 -18.45 24.10
N ASN A 162 11.92 -17.65 23.05
CA ASN A 162 12.98 -17.45 22.07
C ASN A 162 13.85 -16.26 22.49
N THR A 163 14.94 -16.52 23.21
CA THR A 163 15.82 -15.45 23.73
C THR A 163 16.64 -14.73 22.66
N ASN A 164 16.66 -15.25 21.42
CA ASN A 164 17.27 -14.58 20.27
C ASN A 164 16.29 -13.65 19.55
N SER A 165 14.99 -13.75 19.85
CA SER A 165 13.96 -12.88 19.32
C SER A 165 13.69 -11.78 20.34
N VAL A 166 14.11 -10.55 20.02
CA VAL A 166 13.99 -9.38 20.90
C VAL A 166 13.45 -8.18 20.13
N CYS A 167 12.74 -7.32 20.84
CA CYS A 167 12.41 -5.99 20.34
C CYS A 167 13.65 -5.08 20.39
N PRO A 168 14.01 -4.37 19.31
CA PRO A 168 15.20 -3.51 19.30
C PRO A 168 15.01 -2.18 20.05
N TRP A 169 13.77 -1.74 20.27
CA TRP A 169 13.44 -0.43 20.86
C TRP A 169 12.81 -0.53 22.26
N ASN A 170 12.25 -1.68 22.66
CA ASN A 170 11.71 -1.92 24.00
C ASN A 170 12.38 -3.15 24.66
N PRO A 171 12.77 -3.09 25.95
CA PRO A 171 13.54 -4.14 26.62
C PRO A 171 12.69 -5.20 27.34
N ASP A 172 11.36 -5.12 27.33
CA ASP A 172 10.49 -5.82 28.28
C ASP A 172 10.35 -7.32 27.99
N MET A 173 10.37 -7.69 26.70
CA MET A 173 9.96 -9.02 26.24
C MET A 173 11.06 -9.80 25.51
N TYR A 174 10.92 -11.12 25.50
CA TYR A 174 11.45 -12.03 24.48
C TYR A 174 10.31 -12.53 23.60
N GLY A 175 10.59 -12.91 22.36
CA GLY A 175 9.63 -13.64 21.53
C GLY A 175 9.28 -15.01 22.11
N VAL A 176 8.16 -15.57 21.70
CA VAL A 176 7.74 -16.94 22.05
C VAL A 176 8.02 -17.88 20.89
N ASP A 177 8.67 -19.02 21.14
CA ASP A 177 8.96 -20.06 20.15
C ASP A 177 7.75 -20.98 19.97
N LEU A 178 6.95 -20.72 18.93
CA LEU A 178 5.74 -21.51 18.62
C LEU A 178 6.03 -22.95 18.17
N THR A 179 7.29 -23.38 18.07
CA THR A 179 7.65 -24.79 17.90
C THR A 179 7.65 -25.58 19.21
N LYS A 180 7.54 -24.91 20.36
CA LYS A 180 7.62 -25.51 21.70
C LYS A 180 6.23 -25.83 22.27
N PRO A 181 6.06 -26.99 22.93
CA PRO A 181 4.87 -27.25 23.75
C PRO A 181 4.66 -26.18 24.82
N GLY A 182 3.42 -25.74 25.04
CA GLY A 182 3.08 -24.68 25.99
C GLY A 182 3.12 -23.25 25.42
N ALA A 183 3.70 -23.05 24.23
CA ALA A 183 3.85 -21.72 23.64
C ALA A 183 2.50 -21.10 23.22
N GLN A 184 1.62 -21.89 22.60
CA GLN A 184 0.27 -21.43 22.25
C GLN A 184 -0.58 -21.23 23.51
N GLU A 185 -0.46 -22.12 24.49
CA GLU A 185 -1.19 -22.04 25.76
C GLU A 185 -0.81 -20.81 26.59
N TYR A 186 0.45 -20.35 26.49
CA TYR A 186 0.84 -19.06 27.07
C TYR A 186 0.04 -17.91 26.45
N TYR A 187 -0.02 -17.80 25.12
CA TYR A 187 -0.84 -16.78 24.46
C TYR A 187 -2.33 -16.95 24.79
N ASP A 188 -2.87 -18.17 24.77
CA ASP A 188 -4.25 -18.44 25.17
C ASP A 188 -4.53 -17.91 26.59
N SER A 189 -3.61 -18.12 27.53
CA SER A 189 -3.75 -17.66 28.92
C SER A 189 -3.68 -16.15 29.10
N VAL A 190 -2.95 -15.45 28.22
CA VAL A 190 -2.88 -13.98 28.17
C VAL A 190 -4.21 -13.43 27.64
N PHE A 191 -4.73 -13.97 26.54
CA PHE A 191 -6.00 -13.49 26.00
C PHE A 191 -7.21 -13.92 26.83
N GLU A 192 -7.16 -15.05 27.53
CA GLU A 192 -8.14 -15.41 28.57
C GLU A 192 -8.18 -14.36 29.69
N LEU A 193 -7.02 -13.86 30.12
CA LEU A 193 -6.94 -12.79 31.12
C LEU A 193 -7.58 -11.49 30.61
N LEU A 194 -7.24 -11.07 29.40
CA LEU A 194 -7.82 -9.89 28.77
C LEU A 194 -9.33 -10.01 28.59
N ALA A 195 -9.82 -11.18 28.17
CA ALA A 195 -11.25 -11.46 28.07
C ALA A 195 -11.93 -11.40 29.44
N SER A 196 -11.27 -11.85 30.52
CA SER A 196 -11.80 -11.73 31.89
C SER A 196 -11.91 -10.29 32.39
N TRP A 197 -11.20 -9.36 31.75
CA TRP A 197 -11.30 -7.92 31.98
C TRP A 197 -12.27 -7.22 31.03
N ASP A 198 -12.97 -7.97 30.17
CA ASP A 198 -13.85 -7.45 29.14
C ASP A 198 -13.17 -6.49 28.15
N VAL A 199 -11.91 -6.75 27.77
CA VAL A 199 -11.23 -5.98 26.72
C VAL A 199 -11.92 -6.20 25.36
N ASP A 200 -12.09 -5.15 24.55
CA ASP A 200 -12.73 -5.17 23.22
C ASP A 200 -11.74 -5.00 22.05
N TYR A 201 -10.56 -4.45 22.35
CA TYR A 201 -9.56 -4.06 21.36
C TYR A 201 -8.15 -4.31 21.90
N VAL A 202 -7.28 -4.89 21.09
CA VAL A 202 -5.88 -5.12 21.45
C VAL A 202 -4.97 -4.64 20.33
N LYS A 203 -4.07 -3.72 20.65
CA LYS A 203 -2.93 -3.34 19.79
C LYS A 203 -1.71 -4.13 20.25
N VAL A 204 -1.11 -4.94 19.39
CA VAL A 204 0.10 -5.70 19.71
C VAL A 204 1.28 -5.17 18.91
N ASP A 205 2.27 -4.64 19.62
CA ASP A 205 3.50 -4.10 19.05
C ASP A 205 4.59 -5.16 18.88
N ASP A 206 5.66 -4.78 18.16
CA ASP A 206 6.80 -5.61 17.81
C ASP A 206 6.42 -6.81 16.91
N LEU A 207 5.30 -6.70 16.18
CA LEU A 207 4.85 -7.73 15.23
C LEU A 207 5.33 -7.47 13.81
N SER A 208 5.17 -6.26 13.26
CA SER A 208 5.37 -6.08 11.82
C SER A 208 6.81 -5.81 11.39
N ARG A 209 7.75 -5.59 12.31
CA ARG A 209 9.16 -5.33 11.98
C ARG A 209 10.11 -6.08 12.91
N PRO A 210 10.63 -7.27 12.52
CA PRO A 210 10.46 -7.92 11.21
C PRO A 210 9.17 -8.77 11.11
N TYR A 211 8.37 -8.59 10.05
CA TYR A 211 7.10 -9.32 9.89
C TYR A 211 7.27 -10.84 9.70
N GLY A 212 8.14 -11.27 8.78
CA GLY A 212 8.29 -12.68 8.38
C GLY A 212 8.55 -13.64 9.55
N PRO A 213 9.59 -13.42 10.36
CA PRO A 213 9.88 -14.23 11.54
C PRO A 213 8.77 -14.20 12.60
N ASN A 214 7.97 -13.13 12.65
CA ASN A 214 6.91 -12.93 13.65
C ASN A 214 5.55 -13.48 13.21
N ARG A 215 5.39 -13.94 11.95
CA ARG A 215 4.12 -14.52 11.46
C ARG A 215 3.55 -15.60 12.39
N PRO A 216 4.34 -16.56 12.91
CA PRO A 216 3.79 -17.59 13.82
C PRO A 216 3.15 -17.01 15.08
N GLU A 217 3.67 -15.90 15.62
CA GLU A 217 3.11 -15.22 16.78
C GLU A 217 1.84 -14.44 16.42
N ILE A 218 1.77 -13.80 15.25
CA ILE A 218 0.53 -13.17 14.73
C ILE A 218 -0.60 -14.21 14.65
N GLU A 219 -0.31 -15.38 14.09
CA GLU A 219 -1.29 -16.47 14.00
C GLU A 219 -1.68 -17.02 15.38
N ALA A 220 -0.72 -17.15 16.29
CA ALA A 220 -0.97 -17.63 17.65
C ALA A 220 -1.86 -16.66 18.44
N ILE A 221 -1.62 -15.36 18.32
CA ILE A 221 -2.44 -14.29 18.89
C ILE A 221 -3.86 -14.36 18.33
N ARG A 222 -4.02 -14.47 17.00
CA ARG A 222 -5.33 -14.62 16.36
C ARG A 222 -6.10 -15.82 16.93
N ARG A 223 -5.46 -16.99 17.00
CA ARG A 223 -6.05 -18.21 17.57
C ARG A 223 -6.41 -18.03 19.04
N ALA A 224 -5.54 -17.40 19.83
CA ALA A 224 -5.76 -17.15 21.25
C ALA A 224 -7.00 -16.26 21.47
N ILE A 225 -7.14 -15.18 20.68
CA ILE A 225 -8.35 -14.34 20.71
C ILE A 225 -9.59 -15.16 20.37
N ASP A 226 -9.57 -15.91 19.27
CA ASP A 226 -10.72 -16.70 18.83
C ASP A 226 -11.17 -17.73 19.88
N ARG A 227 -10.21 -18.34 20.60
CA ARG A 227 -10.48 -19.31 21.68
C ARG A 227 -11.15 -18.71 22.90
N THR A 228 -11.04 -17.39 23.13
CA THR A 228 -11.72 -16.74 24.26
C THR A 228 -13.24 -16.71 24.09
N GLY A 229 -13.75 -16.77 22.85
CA GLY A 229 -15.16 -16.54 22.53
C GLY A 229 -15.62 -15.10 22.68
N ARG A 230 -14.76 -14.17 23.13
CA ARG A 230 -15.05 -12.74 23.21
C ARG A 230 -14.56 -12.03 21.95
N PRO A 231 -15.40 -11.23 21.26
CA PRO A 231 -14.94 -10.36 20.19
C PRO A 231 -13.88 -9.37 20.68
N MET A 232 -12.65 -9.50 20.17
CA MET A 232 -11.57 -8.55 20.40
C MET A 232 -10.94 -8.15 19.06
N VAL A 233 -11.04 -6.87 18.71
CA VAL A 233 -10.41 -6.30 17.52
C VAL A 233 -8.90 -6.37 17.67
N LEU A 234 -8.19 -6.94 16.69
CA LEU A 234 -6.72 -7.03 16.70
C LEU A 234 -6.09 -5.97 15.80
N SER A 235 -5.21 -5.16 16.38
CA SER A 235 -4.32 -4.23 15.69
C SER A 235 -2.86 -4.68 15.80
N THR A 236 -2.12 -4.69 14.70
CA THR A 236 -0.68 -5.05 14.68
C THR A 236 0.20 -3.84 14.41
N SER A 237 1.31 -3.74 15.14
CA SER A 237 2.18 -2.56 15.16
C SER A 237 3.63 -2.95 15.54
N PRO A 238 4.62 -2.04 15.45
CA PRO A 238 4.63 -0.84 14.60
C PRO A 238 4.68 -1.23 13.12
N GLY A 239 4.63 -0.25 12.22
CA GLY A 239 4.89 -0.48 10.80
C GLY A 239 6.38 -0.41 10.44
N GLU A 240 6.74 -0.30 9.16
CA GLU A 240 5.86 -0.52 8.01
C GLU A 240 5.64 -2.03 7.81
N THR A 241 4.39 -2.48 8.02
CA THR A 241 3.97 -3.81 7.56
C THR A 241 4.26 -3.89 6.06
N PRO A 242 4.95 -4.92 5.55
CA PRO A 242 5.26 -4.97 4.13
C PRO A 242 3.99 -5.20 3.30
N VAL A 243 3.76 -4.43 2.24
CA VAL A 243 2.56 -4.56 1.37
C VAL A 243 2.39 -5.97 0.78
N VAL A 244 3.51 -6.67 0.53
CA VAL A 244 3.52 -8.07 0.06
C VAL A 244 2.87 -9.04 1.07
N GLU A 245 2.79 -8.65 2.34
CA GLU A 245 2.15 -9.42 3.41
C GLU A 245 0.65 -9.19 3.51
N GLY A 246 0.08 -8.32 2.65
CA GLY A 246 -1.35 -8.01 2.61
C GLY A 246 -2.28 -9.22 2.69
N PRO A 247 -2.09 -10.28 1.88
CA PRO A 247 -2.92 -11.48 1.94
C PRO A 247 -2.84 -12.24 3.27
N HIS A 248 -1.73 -12.13 4.00
CA HIS A 248 -1.55 -12.75 5.31
C HIS A 248 -2.17 -11.89 6.40
N VAL A 249 -1.81 -10.61 6.47
CA VAL A 249 -2.21 -9.72 7.57
C VAL A 249 -3.73 -9.55 7.61
N MET A 250 -4.40 -9.39 6.45
CA MET A 250 -5.85 -9.23 6.38
C MET A 250 -6.62 -10.46 6.88
N ARG A 251 -5.99 -11.64 6.91
CA ARG A 251 -6.59 -12.89 7.41
C ARG A 251 -6.33 -13.15 8.90
N HIS A 252 -5.51 -12.32 9.55
CA HIS A 252 -5.14 -12.52 10.95
C HIS A 252 -5.34 -11.27 11.81
N ALA A 253 -5.45 -10.06 11.25
CA ALA A 253 -5.66 -8.82 11.99
C ALA A 253 -6.80 -8.00 11.41
N ASN A 254 -7.48 -7.24 12.27
CA ASN A 254 -8.50 -6.28 11.84
C ASN A 254 -7.88 -4.98 11.34
N LEU A 255 -6.71 -4.60 11.86
CA LEU A 255 -5.94 -3.47 11.37
C LEU A 255 -4.44 -3.67 11.57
N TRP A 256 -3.64 -3.00 10.75
CA TRP A 256 -2.18 -3.09 10.79
C TRP A 256 -1.53 -1.78 10.40
N ARG A 257 -0.50 -1.37 11.15
CA ARG A 257 0.26 -0.15 10.90
C ARG A 257 0.99 -0.21 9.56
N ILE A 258 0.79 0.82 8.74
CA ILE A 258 1.44 0.99 7.43
C ILE A 258 2.71 1.85 7.49
N SER A 259 3.02 2.41 8.66
CA SER A 259 4.23 3.20 8.92
C SER A 259 4.76 2.93 10.34
N ASP A 260 6.04 3.26 10.57
CA ASP A 260 6.54 3.56 11.92
C ASP A 260 5.69 4.69 12.56
N ASP A 261 5.97 5.04 13.82
CA ASP A 261 5.15 5.99 14.58
C ASP A 261 4.99 7.31 13.83
N PHE A 262 3.73 7.68 13.58
CA PHE A 262 3.35 8.87 12.85
C PHE A 262 3.24 10.06 13.81
N TRP A 263 3.95 11.14 13.49
CA TRP A 263 3.92 12.37 14.24
C TRP A 263 3.49 13.56 13.38
N ASP A 264 3.25 14.67 14.05
CA ASP A 264 2.82 15.93 13.48
C ASP A 264 3.93 16.64 12.70
N ARG A 265 4.35 16.05 11.58
CA ARG A 265 5.36 16.58 10.65
C ARG A 265 4.88 16.38 9.22
N TRP A 266 4.96 17.44 8.42
CA TRP A 266 4.51 17.40 7.03
C TRP A 266 5.15 16.28 6.18
N PRO A 267 6.47 16.01 6.24
CA PRO A 267 7.05 14.91 5.47
C PRO A 267 6.42 13.55 5.78
N GLU A 268 6.12 13.28 7.05
CA GLU A 268 5.47 12.04 7.48
C GLU A 268 4.03 11.97 6.94
N LEU A 269 3.29 13.08 6.96
CA LEU A 269 1.93 13.15 6.39
C LEU A 269 1.94 12.94 4.86
N ARG A 270 2.92 13.54 4.18
CA ARG A 270 3.10 13.41 2.74
C ARG A 270 3.40 11.96 2.34
N GLU A 271 4.19 11.22 3.11
CA GLU A 271 4.47 9.80 2.87
C GLU A 271 3.22 8.92 2.92
N GLN A 272 2.24 9.26 3.78
CA GLN A 272 1.02 8.46 3.93
C GLN A 272 0.16 8.40 2.67
N PHE A 273 0.23 9.38 1.77
CA PHE A 273 -0.47 9.32 0.49
C PHE A 273 -0.06 8.09 -0.32
N THR A 274 1.25 7.84 -0.41
CA THR A 274 1.78 6.69 -1.15
C THR A 274 1.49 5.37 -0.42
N ARG A 275 1.66 5.33 0.90
CA ARG A 275 1.39 4.12 1.70
C ARG A 275 -0.09 3.71 1.60
N LEU A 276 -1.01 4.62 1.85
CA LEU A 276 -2.46 4.36 1.76
C LEU A 276 -2.90 3.96 0.35
N ARG A 277 -2.31 4.56 -0.69
CA ARG A 277 -2.54 4.14 -2.09
C ARG A 277 -2.13 2.69 -2.27
N ASN A 278 -0.90 2.32 -1.89
CA ASN A 278 -0.36 0.98 -2.09
C ASN A 278 -1.15 -0.11 -1.33
N TRP A 279 -1.78 0.26 -0.21
CA TRP A 279 -2.61 -0.64 0.60
C TRP A 279 -4.07 -0.78 0.13
N THR A 280 -4.50 -0.04 -0.89
CA THR A 280 -5.87 -0.08 -1.43
C THR A 280 -6.39 -1.49 -1.75
N PRO A 281 -5.60 -2.42 -2.36
CA PRO A 281 -6.07 -3.78 -2.67
C PRO A 281 -6.55 -4.59 -1.47
N TYR A 282 -5.96 -4.36 -0.30
CA TYR A 282 -6.18 -5.16 0.92
C TYR A 282 -7.09 -4.47 1.93
N ARG A 283 -7.64 -3.30 1.60
CA ARG A 283 -8.57 -2.57 2.47
C ARG A 283 -10.00 -3.03 2.24
N GLY A 284 -10.71 -3.34 3.32
CA GLY A 284 -12.13 -3.67 3.25
C GLY A 284 -12.77 -3.86 4.61
N PRO A 285 -14.11 -4.08 4.65
CA PRO A 285 -14.83 -4.32 5.88
C PRO A 285 -14.19 -5.42 6.73
N GLY A 286 -13.72 -5.05 7.93
CA GLY A 286 -13.07 -5.97 8.86
C GLY A 286 -11.55 -6.00 8.83
N HIS A 287 -10.90 -5.39 7.83
CA HIS A 287 -9.45 -5.44 7.62
C HIS A 287 -8.92 -4.11 7.05
N TRP A 288 -8.29 -3.30 7.91
CA TRP A 288 -7.97 -1.89 7.64
C TRP A 288 -6.46 -1.60 7.70
N PRO A 289 -5.85 -1.07 6.63
CA PRO A 289 -4.54 -0.44 6.73
C PRO A 289 -4.64 0.77 7.66
N ASP A 290 -3.77 0.81 8.66
CA ASP A 290 -3.75 1.83 9.71
C ASP A 290 -2.63 2.84 9.45
N ALA A 291 -3.02 4.07 9.08
CA ALA A 291 -2.10 5.20 8.92
C ALA A 291 -1.65 5.81 10.26
N ASP A 292 -1.97 5.15 11.38
CA ASP A 292 -1.62 5.50 12.75
C ASP A 292 -2.49 6.64 13.32
N MET A 293 -2.20 6.96 14.58
CA MET A 293 -2.93 7.92 15.40
C MET A 293 -2.94 9.34 14.80
N LEU A 294 -3.90 10.15 15.24
CA LEU A 294 -4.07 11.54 14.85
C LEU A 294 -3.37 12.45 15.88
N PRO A 295 -2.15 12.97 15.60
CA PRO A 295 -1.40 13.83 16.51
C PRO A 295 -1.97 15.25 16.49
N LEU A 296 -3.19 15.39 16.99
CA LEU A 296 -4.00 16.62 17.02
C LEU A 296 -4.21 17.09 18.47
N GLY A 297 -4.49 18.38 18.64
CA GLY A 297 -4.74 18.96 19.96
C GLY A 297 -3.47 19.04 20.81
N VAL A 298 -3.60 18.78 22.11
CA VAL A 298 -2.50 18.86 23.09
C VAL A 298 -1.78 17.52 23.21
N LEU A 299 -0.46 17.53 23.01
CA LEU A 299 0.41 16.37 22.90
C LEU A 299 1.57 16.45 23.91
N GLU A 300 2.39 15.39 23.95
CA GLU A 300 3.63 15.28 24.71
C GLU A 300 3.48 15.68 26.19
N MET A 301 2.54 15.04 26.88
CA MET A 301 2.25 15.28 28.31
C MET A 301 1.89 16.73 28.61
N GLY A 302 1.23 17.40 27.66
CA GLY A 302 0.81 18.80 27.80
C GLY A 302 1.89 19.83 27.48
N LYS A 303 3.06 19.41 26.98
CA LYS A 303 4.17 20.33 26.68
C LYS A 303 3.90 21.22 25.47
N ARG A 304 3.07 20.77 24.53
CA ARG A 304 2.77 21.51 23.29
C ARG A 304 1.44 21.12 22.66
N THR A 305 0.96 21.95 21.76
CA THR A 305 -0.06 21.57 20.78
C THR A 305 0.58 20.93 19.54
N THR A 306 -0.23 20.33 18.68
CA THR A 306 0.18 19.87 17.35
C THR A 306 0.89 20.98 16.56
N ARG A 307 1.92 20.60 15.81
CA ARG A 307 2.71 21.45 14.90
C ARG A 307 2.06 21.57 13.53
N PHE A 308 1.09 20.70 13.21
CA PHE A 308 0.34 20.83 11.98
C PHE A 308 -0.43 22.15 11.95
N THR A 309 -0.28 22.88 10.85
CA THR A 309 -1.15 24.00 10.51
C THR A 309 -2.60 23.53 10.36
N ARG A 310 -3.57 24.45 10.39
CA ARG A 310 -4.98 24.08 10.19
C ARG A 310 -5.25 23.41 8.83
N ASP A 311 -4.51 23.82 7.80
CA ASP A 311 -4.59 23.22 6.46
C ASP A 311 -4.05 21.78 6.50
N GLU A 312 -2.92 21.54 7.16
CA GLU A 312 -2.36 20.20 7.34
C GLU A 312 -3.25 19.30 8.21
N GLN A 313 -3.87 19.83 9.27
CA GLN A 313 -4.84 19.07 10.07
C GLN A 313 -6.08 18.69 9.25
N SER A 314 -6.54 19.58 8.36
CA SER A 314 -7.65 19.28 7.44
C SER A 314 -7.23 18.25 6.38
N THR A 315 -5.99 18.34 5.88
CA THR A 315 -5.39 17.37 4.95
C THR A 315 -5.22 15.99 5.58
N LEU A 316 -4.77 15.92 6.83
CA LEU A 316 -4.73 14.70 7.64
C LEU A 316 -6.12 14.05 7.69
N MET A 317 -7.13 14.80 8.14
CA MET A 317 -8.49 14.29 8.26
C MET A 317 -9.08 13.86 6.91
N ASN A 318 -8.88 14.66 5.86
CA ASN A 318 -9.37 14.33 4.51
C ASN A 318 -8.73 13.04 3.98
N LEU A 319 -7.43 12.85 4.14
CA LEU A 319 -6.73 11.66 3.70
C LEU A 319 -7.17 10.42 4.50
N TRP A 320 -7.19 10.50 5.84
CA TRP A 320 -7.64 9.37 6.69
C TRP A 320 -9.11 9.00 6.40
N CYS A 321 -9.97 10.00 6.13
CA CYS A 321 -11.36 9.75 5.82
C CYS A 321 -11.55 9.13 4.42
N ILE A 322 -10.98 9.73 3.38
CA ILE A 322 -11.15 9.23 2.00
C ILE A 322 -10.40 7.92 1.76
N ALA A 323 -9.33 7.63 2.49
CA ALA A 323 -8.62 6.35 2.41
C ALA A 323 -9.18 5.29 3.37
N ARG A 324 -10.09 5.68 4.27
CA ARG A 324 -10.72 4.85 5.31
C ARG A 324 -9.72 4.21 6.30
N SER A 325 -8.75 4.99 6.76
CA SER A 325 -7.89 4.60 7.89
C SER A 325 -8.71 4.62 9.19
N PRO A 326 -8.39 3.79 10.20
CA PRO A 326 -8.86 3.99 11.56
C PRO A 326 -8.61 5.43 12.03
N LEU A 327 -9.51 5.99 12.84
CA LEU A 327 -9.39 7.34 13.40
C LEU A 327 -9.13 7.22 14.90
N MET A 328 -7.87 7.18 15.30
CA MET A 328 -7.47 7.15 16.72
C MET A 328 -6.91 8.50 17.13
N PHE A 329 -7.67 9.31 17.88
CA PHE A 329 -7.20 10.60 18.38
C PHE A 329 -6.08 10.38 19.41
N GLY A 330 -4.91 11.02 19.19
CA GLY A 330 -3.75 10.88 20.08
C GLY A 330 -3.64 11.96 21.16
N GLY A 331 -4.36 13.07 21.02
CA GLY A 331 -4.30 14.19 21.96
C GLY A 331 -5.10 13.99 23.25
N ASP A 332 -4.92 14.91 24.20
CA ASP A 332 -5.72 14.98 25.43
C ASP A 332 -7.12 15.56 25.13
N LEU A 333 -8.15 14.71 25.10
CA LEU A 333 -9.54 15.11 24.77
C LEU A 333 -10.09 16.16 25.76
N THR A 334 -9.58 16.18 27.00
CA THR A 334 -10.02 17.16 28.01
C THR A 334 -9.61 18.59 27.68
N LYS A 335 -8.74 18.77 26.67
CA LYS A 335 -8.20 20.06 26.22
C LYS A 335 -8.57 20.39 24.78
N LEU A 336 -9.65 19.81 24.24
CA LEU A 336 -10.12 20.12 22.89
C LEU A 336 -10.49 21.60 22.74
N ASP A 337 -9.85 22.27 21.78
CA ASP A 337 -10.32 23.58 21.31
C ASP A 337 -11.46 23.42 20.29
N ALA A 338 -12.13 24.53 19.96
CA ALA A 338 -13.28 24.52 19.07
C ALA A 338 -12.96 24.06 17.63
N PHE A 339 -11.74 24.34 17.14
CA PHE A 339 -11.31 23.92 15.82
C PHE A 339 -10.99 22.43 15.79
N THR A 340 -10.20 21.93 16.73
CA THR A 340 -9.92 20.48 16.82
C THR A 340 -11.21 19.69 17.02
N ARG A 341 -12.12 20.16 17.88
CA ARG A 341 -13.44 19.53 18.05
C ARG A 341 -14.25 19.49 16.74
N SER A 342 -14.20 20.55 15.91
CA SER A 342 -14.96 20.56 14.66
C SER A 342 -14.44 19.54 13.64
N LEU A 343 -13.15 19.21 13.67
CA LEU A 343 -12.57 18.12 12.88
C LEU A 343 -13.16 16.74 13.25
N LEU A 344 -13.48 16.54 14.53
CA LEU A 344 -13.96 15.26 15.07
C LEU A 344 -15.49 15.11 15.07
N THR A 345 -16.24 16.18 14.78
CA THR A 345 -17.72 16.23 14.94
C THR A 345 -18.46 16.58 13.64
N ASN A 346 -17.78 16.49 12.49
CA ASN A 346 -18.41 16.70 11.20
C ASN A 346 -18.93 15.40 10.56
N ASP A 347 -20.20 15.07 10.80
CA ASP A 347 -20.83 13.83 10.32
C ASP A 347 -20.76 13.63 8.79
N GLU A 348 -20.79 14.71 7.99
CA GLU A 348 -20.65 14.58 6.53
C GLU A 348 -19.26 14.09 6.12
N VAL A 349 -18.22 14.50 6.85
CA VAL A 349 -16.83 14.08 6.64
C VAL A 349 -16.61 12.68 7.19
N LEU A 350 -17.07 12.41 8.42
CA LEU A 350 -16.95 11.10 9.05
C LEU A 350 -17.70 10.03 8.25
N ALA A 351 -18.81 10.37 7.60
CA ALA A 351 -19.52 9.46 6.70
C ALA A 351 -18.65 8.97 5.52
N VAL A 352 -17.68 9.77 5.07
CA VAL A 352 -16.70 9.31 4.07
C VAL A 352 -15.88 8.15 4.65
N ASN A 353 -15.31 8.30 5.83
CA ASN A 353 -14.57 7.22 6.49
C ASN A 353 -15.44 5.99 6.80
N GLN A 354 -16.64 6.22 7.32
CA GLN A 354 -17.47 5.18 7.93
C GLN A 354 -18.36 4.44 6.92
N HIS A 355 -18.70 5.06 5.80
CA HIS A 355 -19.72 4.52 4.89
C HIS A 355 -19.27 4.41 3.43
N SER A 356 -18.37 5.28 2.94
CA SER A 356 -18.00 5.27 1.53
C SER A 356 -17.44 3.93 1.04
N THR A 357 -17.59 3.65 -0.25
CA THR A 357 -17.05 2.44 -0.89
C THR A 357 -16.19 2.80 -2.10
N ALA A 358 -15.44 1.83 -2.63
CA ALA A 358 -14.62 1.99 -3.82
C ALA A 358 -13.57 3.12 -3.76
N ASN A 359 -13.10 3.44 -2.55
CA ASN A 359 -12.10 4.46 -2.27
C ASN A 359 -10.79 4.21 -3.02
N ARG A 360 -10.23 5.21 -3.69
CA ARG A 360 -8.93 5.09 -4.36
C ARG A 360 -8.36 6.46 -4.71
N GLU A 361 -7.05 6.50 -4.92
CA GLU A 361 -6.43 7.61 -5.62
C GLU A 361 -6.96 7.64 -7.07
N LEU A 362 -7.39 8.83 -7.49
CA LEU A 362 -7.88 9.11 -8.84
C LEU A 362 -6.74 9.58 -9.75
N PHE A 363 -5.91 10.49 -9.26
CA PHE A 363 -4.71 10.95 -9.95
C PHE A 363 -3.67 11.49 -8.98
N GLU A 364 -2.43 11.55 -9.45
CA GLU A 364 -1.33 12.27 -8.83
C GLU A 364 -0.54 12.97 -9.95
N ARG A 365 -0.46 14.30 -9.89
CA ARG A 365 0.10 15.16 -10.94
C ARG A 365 0.93 16.26 -10.29
N ASP A 366 2.24 16.04 -10.21
CA ASP A 366 3.18 17.06 -9.69
C ASP A 366 2.74 17.56 -8.29
N GLY A 367 2.56 16.65 -7.32
CA GLY A 367 2.12 17.00 -5.96
C GLY A 367 0.66 17.49 -5.84
N LEU A 368 -0.13 17.47 -6.93
CA LEU A 368 -1.58 17.62 -6.85
C LEU A 368 -2.21 16.24 -6.88
N ILE A 369 -3.01 15.92 -5.86
CA ILE A 369 -3.55 14.57 -5.69
C ILE A 369 -5.07 14.66 -5.62
N GLY A 370 -5.74 13.74 -6.31
CA GLY A 370 -7.18 13.54 -6.22
C GLY A 370 -7.49 12.14 -5.70
N TRP A 371 -8.44 12.03 -4.78
CA TRP A 371 -9.03 10.76 -4.32
C TRP A 371 -10.53 10.74 -4.55
N ILE A 372 -11.07 9.57 -4.85
CA ILE A 372 -12.49 9.39 -5.13
C ILE A 372 -13.06 8.19 -4.37
N ALA A 373 -14.33 8.29 -3.98
CA ALA A 373 -15.10 7.20 -3.42
C ALA A 373 -16.57 7.28 -3.85
N ASN A 374 -17.31 6.19 -3.70
CA ASN A 374 -18.74 6.14 -3.95
C ASN A 374 -19.51 6.55 -2.70
N VAL A 375 -20.60 7.29 -2.90
CA VAL A 375 -21.59 7.55 -1.84
C VAL A 375 -22.57 6.37 -1.80
N PRO A 376 -22.72 5.66 -0.67
CA PRO A 376 -23.64 4.51 -0.58
C PRO A 376 -25.08 4.89 -0.90
N GLY A 377 -25.78 4.03 -1.65
CA GLY A 377 -27.19 4.24 -2.02
C GLY A 377 -27.43 5.46 -2.93
N SER A 378 -26.37 6.06 -3.49
CA SER A 378 -26.47 7.26 -4.34
C SER A 378 -25.62 7.12 -5.60
N ALA A 379 -26.01 7.87 -6.63
CA ALA A 379 -25.22 8.03 -7.84
C ALA A 379 -23.93 8.86 -7.60
N ASP A 380 -23.90 9.64 -6.53
CA ASP A 380 -22.86 10.62 -6.22
C ASP A 380 -21.49 9.99 -5.93
N ARG A 381 -20.47 10.88 -5.93
CA ARG A 381 -19.10 10.57 -5.54
C ARG A 381 -18.66 11.46 -4.39
N TYR A 382 -17.85 10.91 -3.49
CA TYR A 382 -16.97 11.72 -2.66
C TYR A 382 -15.69 12.01 -3.44
N LEU A 383 -15.19 13.23 -3.33
CA LEU A 383 -13.98 13.71 -3.98
C LEU A 383 -13.12 14.45 -2.97
N ALA A 384 -11.87 14.03 -2.77
CA ALA A 384 -10.88 14.77 -2.02
C ALA A 384 -9.80 15.28 -2.96
N LEU A 385 -9.47 16.57 -2.87
CA LEU A 385 -8.43 17.23 -3.66
C LEU A 385 -7.38 17.78 -2.71
N PHE A 386 -6.10 17.58 -3.05
CA PHE A 386 -4.97 17.93 -2.19
C PHE A 386 -3.92 18.69 -3.00
N ASN A 387 -3.35 19.72 -2.40
CA ASN A 387 -2.11 20.32 -2.85
C ASN A 387 -1.00 19.96 -1.85
N THR A 388 -0.17 18.97 -2.21
CA THR A 388 0.94 18.51 -1.36
C THR A 388 2.27 19.19 -1.70
N ARG A 389 2.24 20.27 -2.47
CA ARG A 389 3.43 21.08 -2.76
C ARG A 389 3.74 21.94 -1.55
N ASP A 390 5.03 22.17 -1.32
CA ASP A 390 5.48 23.04 -0.25
C ASP A 390 5.17 24.51 -0.55
N ALA A 391 4.94 25.31 0.49
CA ALA A 391 4.59 26.73 0.38
C ALA A 391 5.67 27.60 -0.24
N GLU A 392 6.87 27.04 -0.31
CA GLU A 392 8.07 27.65 -0.81
C GLU A 392 8.80 26.58 -1.60
N SER A 393 8.95 26.78 -2.91
CA SER A 393 9.81 25.93 -3.72
C SER A 393 11.18 26.58 -3.84
N LEU A 394 12.22 25.78 -3.70
CA LEU A 394 13.56 26.19 -4.08
C LEU A 394 13.54 26.65 -5.55
N ASP A 395 14.13 27.79 -5.86
CA ASP A 395 14.36 28.26 -7.23
C ASP A 395 15.85 28.17 -7.56
N PRO A 396 16.34 27.02 -8.07
CA PRO A 396 17.74 26.90 -8.47
C PRO A 396 18.21 27.93 -9.50
N GLY A 397 17.28 28.58 -10.24
CA GLY A 397 17.59 29.63 -11.21
C GLY A 397 17.99 30.96 -10.58
N ALA A 398 17.62 31.21 -9.32
CA ALA A 398 18.00 32.41 -8.58
C ALA A 398 19.33 32.28 -7.82
N ALA A 399 20.00 31.14 -7.90
CA ALA A 399 21.25 30.91 -7.19
C ALA A 399 22.38 31.80 -7.74
N ALA A 400 23.12 32.45 -6.84
CA ALA A 400 24.33 33.18 -7.18
C ALA A 400 25.47 32.23 -7.62
N PHE A 401 25.41 30.97 -7.16
CA PHE A 401 26.24 29.88 -7.66
C PHE A 401 25.43 28.59 -7.76
N ARG A 402 25.64 27.85 -8.85
CA ARG A 402 25.05 26.53 -9.07
C ARG A 402 26.08 25.59 -9.66
N SER A 403 26.38 24.50 -8.95
CA SER A 403 27.24 23.46 -9.48
C SER A 403 26.53 22.62 -10.55
N GLY A 404 27.33 21.96 -11.40
CA GLY A 404 26.87 20.73 -12.08
C GLY A 404 26.59 19.61 -11.06
N VAL A 405 26.23 18.43 -11.55
CA VAL A 405 26.05 17.26 -10.67
C VAL A 405 27.40 16.83 -10.08
N VAL A 406 27.51 16.88 -8.75
CA VAL A 406 28.64 16.32 -8.01
C VAL A 406 28.33 14.85 -7.71
N SER A 407 29.19 13.96 -8.17
CA SER A 407 29.04 12.51 -8.12
C SER A 407 30.32 11.87 -7.60
N ARG A 408 30.36 10.54 -7.48
CA ARG A 408 31.59 9.79 -7.16
C ARG A 408 32.74 9.99 -8.16
N ARG A 409 32.47 10.54 -9.34
CA ARG A 409 33.50 10.87 -10.32
C ARG A 409 34.06 12.27 -10.14
N THR A 410 33.18 13.25 -9.91
CA THR A 410 33.57 14.66 -9.77
C THR A 410 34.03 14.99 -8.35
N ARG A 411 33.44 14.35 -7.33
CA ARG A 411 33.78 14.34 -5.88
C ARG A 411 33.68 15.70 -5.17
N SER A 412 34.18 16.77 -5.76
CA SER A 412 34.11 18.12 -5.21
C SER A 412 34.06 19.19 -6.31
N VAL A 413 33.68 20.41 -5.91
CA VAL A 413 33.64 21.60 -6.76
C VAL A 413 34.05 22.82 -5.94
N PRO A 414 34.94 23.70 -6.45
CA PRO A 414 35.23 24.97 -5.80
C PRO A 414 34.01 25.90 -5.90
N VAL A 415 33.76 26.64 -4.83
CA VAL A 415 32.67 27.61 -4.72
C VAL A 415 33.27 28.97 -4.43
N ASP A 416 32.86 29.95 -5.23
CA ASP A 416 33.35 31.32 -5.14
C ASP A 416 32.22 32.27 -5.57
N VAL A 417 31.73 33.09 -4.64
CA VAL A 417 30.50 33.87 -4.77
C VAL A 417 30.71 35.29 -4.28
N ASP A 418 30.33 36.27 -5.11
CA ASP A 418 30.26 37.69 -4.71
C ASP A 418 29.07 37.90 -3.76
N LEU A 419 29.35 38.47 -2.59
CA LEU A 419 28.39 38.82 -1.55
C LEU A 419 28.18 40.34 -1.42
N THR A 420 28.72 41.14 -2.33
CA THR A 420 28.63 42.60 -2.25
C THR A 420 27.18 43.06 -2.13
N GLY A 421 26.84 43.69 -1.00
CA GLY A 421 25.51 44.19 -0.70
C GLY A 421 24.52 43.14 -0.15
N ALA A 422 24.91 41.86 -0.09
CA ALA A 422 24.08 40.81 0.51
C ALA A 422 24.00 40.98 2.04
N LYS A 423 22.83 40.72 2.61
CA LYS A 423 22.61 40.70 4.07
C LYS A 423 22.53 39.30 4.65
N LYS A 424 22.30 38.30 3.80
CA LYS A 424 22.17 36.89 4.18
C LYS A 424 22.84 36.00 3.14
N LEU A 425 23.19 34.80 3.58
CA LEU A 425 23.77 33.73 2.77
C LEU A 425 22.99 32.45 3.01
N TRP A 426 22.59 31.78 1.92
CA TRP A 426 22.03 30.43 1.99
C TRP A 426 22.95 29.44 1.30
N LEU A 427 23.29 28.37 2.02
CA LEU A 427 23.98 27.20 1.50
C LEU A 427 22.97 26.08 1.33
N VAL A 428 22.81 25.59 0.11
CA VAL A 428 21.80 24.60 -0.25
C VAL A 428 22.43 23.41 -0.94
N VAL A 429 22.04 22.20 -0.52
CA VAL A 429 22.39 20.96 -1.21
C VAL A 429 21.11 20.30 -1.69
N ASP A 430 20.98 20.16 -3.00
CA ASP A 430 19.84 19.53 -3.67
C ASP A 430 20.22 18.17 -4.26
N ASP A 431 19.23 17.33 -4.55
CA ASP A 431 19.41 16.02 -5.20
C ASP A 431 19.98 16.19 -6.63
N GLY A 432 20.92 15.33 -7.00
CA GLY A 432 21.49 15.26 -8.34
C GLY A 432 20.57 14.59 -9.37
N GLY A 433 19.54 13.88 -8.91
CA GLY A 433 18.47 13.28 -9.71
C GLY A 433 18.38 11.76 -9.62
N ASP A 434 19.08 11.14 -8.67
CA ASP A 434 19.02 9.70 -8.36
C ASP A 434 18.31 9.39 -7.03
N GLY A 435 17.73 10.42 -6.39
CA GLY A 435 17.12 10.31 -5.08
C GLY A 435 18.16 10.43 -3.98
N PHE A 436 17.76 10.97 -2.83
CA PHE A 436 18.72 11.52 -1.88
C PHE A 436 19.26 10.53 -0.83
N ALA A 437 18.86 9.26 -0.80
CA ALA A 437 19.05 8.39 0.38
C ALA A 437 20.52 8.26 0.89
N ALA A 438 21.52 8.40 0.02
CA ALA A 438 22.95 8.31 0.34
C ALA A 438 23.71 9.64 0.18
N ASP A 439 23.00 10.76 0.02
CA ASP A 439 23.56 12.04 -0.38
C ASP A 439 24.13 12.84 0.80
N HIS A 440 25.18 12.30 1.41
CA HIS A 440 25.96 13.03 2.40
C HIS A 440 26.87 14.03 1.68
N ALA A 441 26.83 15.28 2.11
CA ALA A 441 27.50 16.39 1.48
C ALA A 441 28.19 17.28 2.51
N ASN A 442 29.30 17.89 2.11
CA ASN A 442 30.07 18.78 2.97
C ASN A 442 30.35 20.12 2.29
N TRP A 443 30.24 21.19 3.07
CA TRP A 443 30.82 22.49 2.75
C TRP A 443 32.17 22.60 3.46
N MET A 444 33.26 22.43 2.73
CA MET A 444 34.62 22.38 3.27
C MET A 444 35.29 23.75 3.27
N GLU A 445 35.96 24.05 4.37
CA GLU A 445 36.62 25.34 4.60
C GLU A 445 35.78 26.54 4.17
N PRO A 446 34.49 26.64 4.57
CA PRO A 446 33.64 27.74 4.16
C PRO A 446 34.14 29.03 4.82
N LYS A 447 34.38 30.07 4.03
CA LYS A 447 34.99 31.33 4.43
C LYS A 447 34.20 32.52 3.90
N LEU A 448 34.19 33.59 4.69
CA LEU A 448 33.74 34.92 4.28
C LEU A 448 34.96 35.83 4.17
N VAL A 449 34.98 36.70 3.16
CA VAL A 449 36.00 37.74 2.97
C VAL A 449 35.33 39.09 3.17
N GLY A 450 35.89 39.91 4.05
CA GLY A 450 35.40 41.26 4.36
C GLY A 450 36.54 42.22 4.70
N PRO A 451 36.23 43.41 5.26
CA PRO A 451 37.22 44.44 5.56
C PRO A 451 38.30 43.99 6.56
N ASP A 452 37.94 43.07 7.46
CA ASP A 452 38.83 42.53 8.49
C ASP A 452 39.61 41.27 8.03
N GLY A 453 39.53 40.93 6.73
CA GLY A 453 40.19 39.76 6.14
C GLY A 453 39.27 38.54 5.99
N GLU A 454 39.88 37.34 5.98
CA GLU A 454 39.15 36.07 5.90
C GLU A 454 38.65 35.61 7.27
N ARG A 455 37.40 35.14 7.33
CA ARG A 455 36.80 34.53 8.51
C ARG A 455 36.13 33.21 8.17
N SER A 456 36.25 32.20 9.03
CA SER A 456 35.56 30.92 8.79
C SER A 456 34.06 31.04 9.09
N LEU A 457 33.23 30.53 8.19
CA LEU A 457 31.77 30.50 8.37
C LEU A 457 31.34 29.60 9.54
N THR A 458 32.15 28.60 9.90
CA THR A 458 31.87 27.69 11.03
C THR A 458 31.97 28.36 12.40
N GLU A 459 32.54 29.57 12.47
CA GLU A 459 32.58 30.40 13.69
C GLU A 459 31.30 31.24 13.87
N LEU A 460 30.45 31.32 12.84
CA LEU A 460 29.17 32.00 12.90
C LEU A 460 28.06 31.02 13.26
N ARG A 461 27.06 31.53 13.98
CA ARG A 461 25.83 30.78 14.27
C ARG A 461 24.84 31.04 13.14
N TRP A 462 24.36 29.98 12.48
CA TRP A 462 23.27 30.08 11.51
C TRP A 462 21.96 30.47 12.21
N GLY A 463 21.07 31.15 11.48
CA GLY A 463 19.71 31.45 11.93
C GLY A 463 18.79 30.23 11.78
N ARG A 464 18.90 29.52 10.65
CA ARG A 464 18.13 28.32 10.32
C ARG A 464 19.03 27.31 9.62
N ALA A 465 18.88 26.01 9.94
CA ALA A 465 19.54 24.93 9.24
C ALA A 465 18.63 23.70 9.20
N THR A 466 18.46 23.10 8.02
CA THR A 466 17.70 21.85 7.81
C THR A 466 18.43 20.97 6.81
N SER A 467 18.24 19.65 6.90
CA SER A 467 18.71 18.69 5.89
C SER A 467 17.77 17.48 5.80
N GLY A 468 17.80 16.76 4.66
CA GLY A 468 16.90 15.63 4.39
C GLY A 468 17.09 14.44 5.33
N TRP A 469 18.26 14.30 5.93
CA TRP A 469 18.54 13.29 6.95
C TRP A 469 19.43 13.89 8.06
N ARG A 470 18.97 13.76 9.31
CA ARG A 470 19.55 14.43 10.51
C ARG A 470 19.69 15.95 10.32
N GLN A 471 20.33 16.62 11.28
CA GLN A 471 20.58 18.06 11.24
C GLN A 471 22.00 18.35 10.73
N PRO A 472 22.23 19.49 10.06
CA PRO A 472 23.58 19.91 9.70
C PRO A 472 24.46 20.07 10.94
N VAL A 473 25.74 19.68 10.83
CA VAL A 473 26.69 19.67 11.96
C VAL A 473 27.96 20.41 11.58
N VAL A 474 28.43 21.28 12.48
CA VAL A 474 29.72 21.97 12.32
C VAL A 474 30.88 21.03 12.64
N ASN A 475 31.90 21.03 11.78
CA ASN A 475 33.17 20.29 11.90
C ASN A 475 33.03 18.76 11.99
N ARG A 476 31.88 18.21 11.61
CA ARG A 476 31.58 16.78 11.52
C ARG A 476 30.71 16.52 10.30
N ALA A 477 30.80 15.31 9.74
CA ALA A 477 29.84 14.84 8.76
C ALA A 477 28.44 14.72 9.38
N VAL A 478 27.39 14.73 8.56
CA VAL A 478 25.99 14.62 9.02
C VAL A 478 25.69 13.31 9.78
N SER A 479 26.50 12.27 9.53
CA SER A 479 26.47 10.99 10.27
C SER A 479 27.02 11.09 11.69
N GLY A 480 27.76 12.15 12.02
CA GLY A 480 28.55 12.33 13.25
C GLY A 480 30.02 11.93 13.12
N ALA A 481 30.43 11.35 11.98
CA ALA A 481 31.82 11.00 11.69
C ALA A 481 32.71 12.24 11.44
N PRO A 482 34.06 12.10 11.42
CA PRO A 482 34.93 13.16 10.92
C PRO A 482 34.59 13.55 9.47
N LEU A 483 34.73 14.83 9.11
CA LEU A 483 34.53 15.30 7.73
C LEU A 483 35.59 14.71 6.81
N ARG A 484 35.18 13.89 5.84
CA ARG A 484 36.11 13.22 4.92
C ARG A 484 35.68 13.35 3.47
N VAL A 485 36.63 13.72 2.62
CA VAL A 485 36.47 13.82 1.17
C VAL A 485 37.72 13.25 0.53
N ASN A 486 37.57 12.26 -0.36
CA ASN A 486 38.71 11.62 -1.04
C ASN A 486 39.71 10.99 -0.05
N GLY A 487 39.21 10.43 1.04
CA GLY A 487 40.02 9.84 2.09
C GLY A 487 40.71 10.85 3.00
N GLN A 488 40.76 12.14 2.62
CA GLN A 488 41.37 13.21 3.40
C GLN A 488 40.39 13.70 4.47
N THR A 489 40.91 13.92 5.68
CA THR A 489 40.13 14.46 6.81
C THR A 489 40.33 15.96 6.90
N PHE A 490 39.26 16.68 7.17
CA PHE A 490 39.27 18.12 7.30
C PHE A 490 38.73 18.53 8.68
N GLU A 491 39.37 19.52 9.29
CA GLU A 491 39.01 20.00 10.63
C GLU A 491 37.87 21.02 10.62
N ARG A 492 37.69 21.74 9.51
CA ARG A 492 36.73 22.83 9.37
C ARG A 492 35.78 22.61 8.21
N GLY A 493 34.49 22.58 8.50
CA GLY A 493 33.44 22.49 7.49
C GLY A 493 32.06 22.29 8.10
N ILE A 494 31.07 22.12 7.24
CA ILE A 494 29.70 21.85 7.65
C ILE A 494 29.24 20.58 6.93
N GLY A 495 28.98 19.53 7.69
CA GLY A 495 28.42 18.29 7.17
C GLY A 495 26.90 18.38 7.12
N THR A 496 26.33 18.00 5.99
CA THR A 496 24.90 18.02 5.74
C THR A 496 24.50 16.80 4.90
N HIS A 497 23.20 16.64 4.72
CA HIS A 497 22.59 15.72 3.77
C HIS A 497 21.86 16.53 2.67
N ALA A 498 21.71 16.02 1.44
CA ALA A 498 20.90 16.68 0.41
C ALA A 498 19.44 16.92 0.84
N GLN A 499 18.74 17.79 0.12
CA GLN A 499 17.54 18.51 0.60
C GLN A 499 17.86 19.38 1.82
N SER A 500 19.00 20.09 1.80
CA SER A 500 19.40 20.99 2.88
C SER A 500 19.35 22.45 2.53
N VAL A 501 19.08 23.26 3.55
CA VAL A 501 19.17 24.72 3.52
C VAL A 501 19.79 25.19 4.83
N ILE A 502 20.87 25.96 4.74
CA ILE A 502 21.55 26.59 5.89
C ILE A 502 21.60 28.09 5.64
N GLU A 503 21.02 28.85 6.54
CA GLU A 503 20.84 30.30 6.44
C GLU A 503 21.71 31.03 7.47
N TYR A 504 22.49 32.00 7.01
CA TYR A 504 23.31 32.88 7.82
C TYR A 504 22.93 34.34 7.64
N ASP A 505 22.88 35.09 8.73
CA ASP A 505 23.01 36.55 8.71
C ASP A 505 24.48 36.92 8.45
N LEU A 506 24.73 37.81 7.51
CA LEU A 506 26.09 38.21 7.14
C LEU A 506 26.55 39.42 7.97
N PRO A 507 27.79 39.43 8.50
CA PRO A 507 28.40 40.63 9.06
C PRO A 507 28.49 41.75 8.02
N ASP A 508 28.41 43.01 8.47
CA ASP A 508 28.54 44.16 7.58
C ASP A 508 29.92 44.21 6.91
N GLY A 509 29.94 44.56 5.63
CA GLY A 509 31.18 44.72 4.84
C GLY A 509 31.73 43.44 4.21
N VAL A 510 31.14 42.26 4.47
CA VAL A 510 31.51 41.03 3.74
C VAL A 510 31.19 41.19 2.25
N THR A 511 32.15 40.83 1.39
CA THR A 511 32.05 40.95 -0.07
C THR A 511 32.19 39.62 -0.79
N ARG A 512 32.64 38.54 -0.14
CA ARG A 512 32.85 37.27 -0.83
C ARG A 512 32.62 36.06 0.07
N PHE A 513 32.11 34.98 -0.51
CA PHE A 513 32.07 33.65 0.10
C PHE A 513 32.87 32.67 -0.75
N THR A 514 33.71 31.86 -0.10
CA THR A 514 34.46 30.79 -0.74
C THR A 514 34.33 29.49 0.05
N ALA A 515 34.29 28.36 -0.64
CA ALA A 515 34.29 27.03 -0.03
C ALA A 515 34.74 25.97 -1.05
N THR A 516 35.00 24.76 -0.57
CA THR A 516 35.00 23.56 -1.43
C THR A 516 33.77 22.73 -1.09
N ALA A 517 32.84 22.61 -2.02
CA ALA A 517 31.65 21.78 -1.85
C ALA A 517 31.94 20.35 -2.33
N ALA A 518 31.58 19.33 -1.55
CA ALA A 518 31.97 17.96 -1.85
C ALA A 518 30.99 16.91 -1.35
N LEU A 519 30.99 15.74 -1.98
CA LEU A 519 30.40 14.55 -1.38
C LEU A 519 31.24 14.09 -0.19
N ASP A 520 30.58 13.76 0.92
CA ASP A 520 31.23 13.10 2.04
C ASP A 520 31.52 11.64 1.69
N ASP A 521 32.68 11.13 2.12
CA ASP A 521 33.06 9.74 1.90
C ASP A 521 32.01 8.77 2.45
N GLY A 522 31.36 9.09 3.57
CA GLY A 522 30.33 8.27 4.20
C GLY A 522 29.06 8.12 3.36
N GLY A 523 28.79 9.00 2.40
CA GLY A 523 27.73 8.85 1.39
C GLY A 523 28.26 8.24 0.08
N ALA A 524 29.43 8.70 -0.36
CA ALA A 524 30.03 8.28 -1.61
C ALA A 524 30.49 6.80 -1.63
N GLU A 525 30.75 6.20 -0.46
CA GLU A 525 31.15 4.80 -0.32
C GLU A 525 29.96 3.83 -0.17
N GLN A 526 28.73 4.33 -0.05
CA GLN A 526 27.54 3.46 0.07
C GLN A 526 27.22 2.73 -1.25
N ASN A 527 26.44 1.65 -1.23
CA ASN A 527 26.16 0.86 -2.44
C ASN A 527 25.12 1.47 -3.42
N GLN A 528 24.55 2.64 -3.13
CA GLN A 528 23.35 3.15 -3.83
C GLN A 528 23.58 4.22 -4.92
N GLY A 529 24.82 4.63 -5.22
CA GLY A 529 25.03 5.90 -5.94
C GLY A 529 24.87 7.08 -4.99
N ALA A 530 25.47 8.22 -5.31
CA ALA A 530 25.27 9.47 -4.56
C ALA A 530 25.55 10.62 -5.53
N THR A 531 24.54 11.46 -5.78
CA THR A 531 24.68 12.62 -6.64
C THR A 531 23.99 13.83 -6.05
N VAL A 532 24.69 14.96 -5.98
CA VAL A 532 24.16 16.19 -5.38
C VAL A 532 24.42 17.41 -6.26
N ARG A 533 23.68 18.48 -6.03
CA ARG A 533 23.97 19.82 -6.56
C ARG A 533 24.13 20.80 -5.41
N PHE A 534 25.19 21.60 -5.48
CA PHE A 534 25.45 22.66 -4.53
C PHE A 534 24.98 23.99 -5.09
N LEU A 535 24.27 24.74 -4.26
CA LEU A 535 23.68 26.02 -4.60
C LEU A 535 24.03 27.03 -3.51
N VAL A 536 24.37 28.25 -3.90
CA VAL A 536 24.58 29.37 -2.98
C VAL A 536 23.71 30.53 -3.38
N PHE A 537 23.03 31.15 -2.42
CA PHE A 537 22.15 32.29 -2.66
C PHE A 537 22.53 33.49 -1.78
N THR A 538 22.34 34.68 -2.34
CA THR A 538 22.49 35.99 -1.67
C THR A 538 21.15 36.63 -1.32
N ASN A 539 20.05 36.01 -1.77
CA ASN A 539 18.66 36.33 -1.45
C ASN A 539 17.93 35.03 -1.10
N SER A 540 16.71 35.12 -0.55
CA SER A 540 15.95 33.92 -0.20
C SER A 540 15.89 32.94 -1.38
N PRO A 541 16.26 31.66 -1.19
CA PRO A 541 16.25 30.66 -2.26
C PRO A 541 14.84 30.18 -2.59
N PHE A 542 13.85 30.63 -1.81
CA PHE A 542 12.49 30.19 -1.87
C PHE A 542 11.62 31.18 -2.62
N ARG A 543 10.84 30.67 -3.59
CA ARG A 543 9.70 31.41 -4.15
C ARG A 543 8.43 30.96 -3.44
N PRO A 544 7.57 31.89 -2.99
CA PRO A 544 6.27 31.52 -2.45
C PRO A 544 5.45 30.82 -3.55
N ALA A 545 4.97 29.63 -3.25
CA ALA A 545 3.99 28.93 -4.08
C ALA A 545 2.60 29.48 -3.76
N GLY A 546 1.95 30.06 -4.77
CA GLY A 546 0.55 30.46 -4.66
C GLY A 546 -0.40 29.26 -4.57
N PRO A 547 -1.70 29.50 -4.40
CA PRO A 547 -2.71 28.47 -4.57
C PRO A 547 -2.55 27.76 -5.93
N ALA A 548 -2.77 26.45 -5.93
CA ALA A 548 -2.80 25.63 -7.13
C ALA A 548 -4.26 25.26 -7.46
N ARG A 549 -4.60 25.40 -8.73
CA ARG A 549 -5.86 24.92 -9.29
C ARG A 549 -5.82 23.40 -9.43
N VAL A 550 -6.60 22.70 -8.62
CA VAL A 550 -6.73 21.24 -8.69
C VAL A 550 -8.07 20.90 -9.34
N ALA A 551 -8.04 20.39 -10.58
CA ALA A 551 -9.23 20.22 -11.41
C ALA A 551 -9.56 18.74 -11.70
N VAL A 552 -10.86 18.47 -11.82
CA VAL A 552 -11.44 17.20 -12.27
C VAL A 552 -12.54 17.44 -13.28
N THR A 553 -12.63 16.58 -14.28
CA THR A 553 -13.71 16.58 -15.27
C THR A 553 -14.84 15.65 -14.84
N ALA A 554 -16.03 15.80 -15.41
CA ALA A 554 -17.14 14.87 -15.21
C ALA A 554 -16.73 13.44 -15.59
N ALA A 555 -15.95 13.29 -16.67
CA ALA A 555 -15.46 12.00 -17.12
C ALA A 555 -14.52 11.34 -16.09
N ASP A 556 -13.64 12.11 -15.43
CA ASP A 556 -12.77 11.58 -14.36
C ASP A 556 -13.58 10.98 -13.19
N LEU A 557 -14.79 11.49 -12.97
CA LEU A 557 -15.68 11.08 -11.87
C LEU A 557 -16.70 9.99 -12.27
N GLY A 558 -16.67 9.53 -13.54
CA GLY A 558 -17.65 8.59 -14.08
C GLY A 558 -19.03 9.21 -14.37
N PHE A 559 -19.06 10.52 -14.62
CA PHE A 559 -20.23 11.31 -14.96
C PHE A 559 -20.19 11.85 -16.40
N THR A 560 -21.32 12.35 -16.86
CA THR A 560 -21.52 13.05 -18.11
C THR A 560 -22.18 14.42 -17.82
N GLY A 561 -21.88 15.42 -18.66
CA GLY A 561 -22.49 16.73 -18.56
C GLY A 561 -22.09 17.51 -17.29
N ALA A 562 -23.04 18.25 -16.73
CA ALA A 562 -22.79 19.18 -15.63
C ALA A 562 -22.71 18.50 -14.25
N LEU A 563 -21.88 19.07 -13.39
CA LEU A 563 -21.65 18.64 -12.01
C LEU A 563 -22.37 19.58 -11.04
N ARG A 564 -22.83 19.04 -9.91
CA ARG A 564 -23.17 19.83 -8.72
C ARG A 564 -22.24 19.43 -7.59
N VAL A 565 -21.71 20.41 -6.87
CA VAL A 565 -20.68 20.17 -5.86
C VAL A 565 -21.12 20.73 -4.52
N ARG A 566 -20.96 19.93 -3.46
CA ARG A 566 -21.13 20.32 -2.06
C ARG A 566 -19.80 20.19 -1.33
N ASP A 567 -19.41 21.24 -0.63
CA ASP A 567 -18.27 21.24 0.29
C ASP A 567 -18.73 20.67 1.64
N LEU A 568 -18.11 19.56 2.06
CA LEU A 568 -18.50 18.84 3.28
C LEU A 568 -18.03 19.54 4.56
N TRP A 569 -16.94 20.30 4.50
CA TRP A 569 -16.44 21.08 5.63
C TRP A 569 -17.28 22.34 5.84
N ALA A 570 -17.55 23.07 4.76
CA ALA A 570 -18.41 24.26 4.81
C ALA A 570 -19.91 23.92 4.94
N ARG A 571 -20.30 22.64 4.76
CA ARG A 571 -21.69 22.16 4.70
C ARG A 571 -22.53 22.97 3.71
N ARG A 572 -21.94 23.34 2.58
CA ARG A 572 -22.49 24.30 1.64
C ARG A 572 -22.43 23.77 0.21
N ASP A 573 -23.51 23.95 -0.52
CA ASP A 573 -23.55 23.68 -1.95
C ASP A 573 -22.87 24.81 -2.71
N LEU A 574 -21.89 24.47 -3.55
CA LEU A 574 -21.08 25.42 -4.32
C LEU A 574 -21.71 25.77 -5.68
N GLY A 575 -22.77 25.07 -6.08
CA GLY A 575 -23.52 25.33 -7.31
C GLY A 575 -23.26 24.31 -8.43
N ARG A 576 -23.56 24.72 -9.67
CA ARG A 576 -23.46 23.90 -10.89
C ARG A 576 -22.21 24.27 -11.68
N PHE A 577 -21.51 23.26 -12.19
CA PHE A 577 -20.28 23.39 -12.97
C PHE A 577 -20.44 22.66 -14.31
N ASP A 578 -20.03 23.29 -15.41
CA ASP A 578 -20.21 22.74 -16.76
C ASP A 578 -19.07 21.77 -17.13
N GLY A 579 -19.18 20.52 -16.68
CA GLY A 579 -18.28 19.43 -17.07
C GLY A 579 -16.93 19.40 -16.35
N GLU A 580 -16.56 20.43 -15.61
CA GLU A 580 -15.31 20.50 -14.84
C GLU A 580 -15.50 21.23 -13.51
N PHE A 581 -14.97 20.66 -12.43
CA PHE A 581 -14.85 21.32 -11.13
C PHE A 581 -13.37 21.49 -10.76
N ALA A 582 -13.01 22.63 -10.18
CA ALA A 582 -11.67 22.84 -9.66
C ALA A 582 -11.71 23.54 -8.30
N ALA A 583 -10.78 23.15 -7.41
CA ALA A 583 -10.52 23.81 -6.15
C ALA A 583 -9.21 24.59 -6.22
N GLU A 584 -9.21 25.84 -5.75
CA GLU A 584 -7.99 26.62 -5.54
C GLU A 584 -7.43 26.30 -4.16
N LEU A 585 -6.36 25.53 -4.11
CA LEU A 585 -5.79 25.01 -2.86
C LEU A 585 -4.42 25.61 -2.61
N ARG A 586 -4.26 26.27 -1.46
CA ARG A 586 -2.95 26.67 -0.97
C ARG A 586 -2.05 25.43 -0.78
N PRO A 587 -0.73 25.61 -0.77
CA PRO A 587 0.21 24.60 -0.30
C PRO A 587 -0.24 23.94 1.00
N HIS A 588 -0.20 22.61 1.04
CA HIS A 588 -0.65 21.71 2.11
C HIS A 588 -2.17 21.70 2.38
N ALA A 589 -2.95 22.52 1.68
CA ALA A 589 -4.39 22.56 1.83
C ALA A 589 -5.08 21.47 1.01
N SER A 590 -6.31 21.16 1.43
CA SER A 590 -7.17 20.19 0.77
C SER A 590 -8.63 20.59 0.84
N GLY A 591 -9.45 19.96 0.00
CA GLY A 591 -10.90 20.05 0.05
C GLY A 591 -11.53 18.67 -0.05
N LEU A 592 -12.70 18.50 0.57
CA LEU A 592 -13.47 17.27 0.55
C LEU A 592 -14.92 17.59 0.17
N TYR A 593 -15.39 16.94 -0.88
CA TYR A 593 -16.61 17.30 -1.59
C TYR A 593 -17.50 16.08 -1.80
N ARG A 594 -18.80 16.32 -1.88
CA ARG A 594 -19.75 15.42 -2.54
C ARG A 594 -20.10 16.00 -3.91
N VAL A 595 -19.97 15.18 -4.94
CA VAL A 595 -20.20 15.57 -6.33
C VAL A 595 -21.33 14.72 -6.91
N SER A 596 -22.32 15.41 -7.47
CA SER A 596 -23.44 14.81 -8.20
C SER A 596 -23.29 15.10 -9.70
N GLY A 597 -23.61 14.10 -10.52
CA GLY A 597 -23.65 14.23 -11.98
C GLY A 597 -24.48 13.11 -12.60
N GLU A 598 -24.76 13.20 -13.90
CA GLU A 598 -25.41 12.08 -14.62
C GLU A 598 -24.38 10.98 -14.85
N ARG A 599 -24.56 9.80 -14.24
CA ARG A 599 -23.62 8.66 -14.41
C ARG A 599 -23.52 8.23 -15.88
N VAL A 600 -22.31 7.83 -16.27
CA VAL A 600 -22.13 7.07 -17.51
C VAL A 600 -23.01 5.82 -17.44
N ARG A 601 -23.96 5.72 -18.37
CA ARG A 601 -24.89 4.60 -18.49
C ARG A 601 -24.13 3.34 -18.89
N VAL A 602 -24.45 2.23 -18.24
CA VAL A 602 -23.93 0.92 -18.66
C VAL A 602 -24.72 0.51 -19.91
N PRO A 603 -24.06 0.29 -21.05
CA PRO A 603 -24.74 -0.20 -22.26
C PRO A 603 -25.23 -1.64 -22.06
N ALA A 604 -26.17 -2.09 -22.90
CA ALA A 604 -26.68 -3.46 -22.87
C ALA A 604 -25.56 -4.52 -22.98
N MET A 605 -24.52 -4.22 -23.77
CA MET A 605 -23.26 -4.95 -23.81
C MET A 605 -22.11 -4.00 -23.44
N ALA A 606 -21.45 -4.32 -22.33
CA ALA A 606 -20.31 -3.59 -21.79
C ALA A 606 -19.04 -4.44 -21.90
N CYS A 607 -17.91 -3.86 -21.51
CA CYS A 607 -16.61 -4.51 -21.51
C CYS A 607 -16.17 -4.77 -20.07
N LEU A 608 -15.58 -5.93 -19.81
CA LEU A 608 -14.96 -6.32 -18.55
C LEU A 608 -13.49 -6.66 -18.82
N PHE A 609 -12.59 -6.21 -17.96
CA PHE A 609 -11.16 -6.51 -18.01
C PHE A 609 -10.75 -7.24 -16.73
N THR A 610 -10.22 -8.45 -16.85
CA THR A 610 -9.54 -9.16 -15.75
C THR A 610 -8.08 -8.72 -15.71
N TYR A 611 -7.54 -8.43 -14.53
CA TYR A 611 -6.14 -8.04 -14.41
C TYR A 611 -5.54 -8.36 -13.06
N PHE A 612 -4.22 -8.24 -12.95
CA PHE A 612 -3.50 -8.28 -11.69
C PHE A 612 -2.63 -7.01 -11.52
N VAL A 613 -2.15 -6.78 -10.30
CA VAL A 613 -1.19 -5.71 -10.00
C VAL A 613 0.07 -6.31 -9.35
N GLY A 614 1.18 -5.56 -9.38
CA GLY A 614 2.45 -6.03 -8.80
C GLY A 614 2.97 -7.29 -9.51
N ASN A 615 3.24 -8.36 -8.74
CA ASN A 615 3.60 -9.66 -9.28
C ASN A 615 2.47 -10.70 -9.21
N GLY A 616 1.25 -10.30 -8.85
CA GLY A 616 0.09 -11.18 -8.75
C GLY A 616 -0.22 -11.66 -7.32
N GLU A 617 0.43 -11.10 -6.31
CA GLU A 617 0.19 -11.43 -4.89
C GLU A 617 -1.21 -11.00 -4.43
N SER A 618 -1.73 -9.92 -5.01
CA SER A 618 -3.05 -9.38 -4.68
C SER A 618 -4.20 -10.09 -5.39
N GLY A 619 -3.94 -11.01 -6.32
CA GLY A 619 -4.98 -11.78 -6.99
C GLY A 619 -5.70 -11.06 -8.13
N LEU A 620 -6.95 -11.49 -8.37
CA LEU A 620 -7.80 -11.00 -9.44
C LEU A 620 -8.36 -9.62 -9.11
N HIS A 621 -8.21 -8.70 -10.05
CA HIS A 621 -8.88 -7.41 -10.09
C HIS A 621 -9.73 -7.30 -11.36
N LEU A 622 -10.74 -6.42 -11.31
CA LEU A 622 -11.69 -6.22 -12.40
C LEU A 622 -11.84 -4.74 -12.73
N ALA A 623 -11.93 -4.42 -14.02
CA ALA A 623 -12.29 -3.11 -14.52
C ALA A 623 -13.39 -3.23 -15.56
N TRP A 624 -14.15 -2.16 -15.78
CA TRP A 624 -15.21 -2.14 -16.78
C TRP A 624 -15.07 -0.94 -17.70
N SER A 625 -15.64 -1.04 -18.90
CA SER A 625 -15.72 0.07 -19.84
C SER A 625 -17.02 0.03 -20.64
N ALA A 626 -17.54 1.23 -20.96
CA ALA A 626 -18.66 1.40 -21.87
C ALA A 626 -18.24 1.44 -23.35
N ASP A 627 -17.00 1.83 -23.64
CA ASP A 627 -16.49 2.11 -24.99
C ASP A 627 -15.23 1.31 -25.36
N GLY A 628 -14.62 0.61 -24.40
CA GLY A 628 -13.36 -0.11 -24.56
C GLY A 628 -12.12 0.79 -24.51
N LEU A 629 -12.27 2.08 -24.25
CA LEU A 629 -11.14 3.04 -24.18
C LEU A 629 -10.99 3.61 -22.77
N ARG A 630 -12.08 3.81 -22.04
CA ARG A 630 -12.05 4.28 -20.64
C ARG A 630 -12.41 3.16 -19.69
N TRP A 631 -11.42 2.65 -18.98
CA TRP A 631 -11.57 1.54 -18.05
C TRP A 631 -11.57 2.03 -16.60
N GLU A 632 -12.68 1.80 -15.91
CA GLU A 632 -12.84 2.13 -14.50
C GLU A 632 -12.63 0.87 -13.64
N PRO A 633 -11.80 0.92 -12.57
CA PRO A 633 -11.66 -0.22 -11.66
C PRO A 633 -12.97 -0.45 -10.89
N LEU A 634 -13.46 -1.69 -10.90
CA LEU A 634 -14.64 -2.12 -10.14
C LEU A 634 -14.29 -2.30 -8.66
N GLY A 635 -15.23 -2.03 -7.76
CA GLY A 635 -15.01 -2.14 -6.32
C GLY A 635 -13.87 -1.26 -5.78
N GLY A 636 -13.48 -0.21 -6.51
CA GLY A 636 -12.36 0.67 -6.18
C GLY A 636 -10.97 0.05 -6.36
N GLY A 637 -10.87 -1.03 -7.14
CA GLY A 637 -9.62 -1.77 -7.32
C GLY A 637 -9.37 -2.83 -6.23
N ARG A 638 -10.42 -3.22 -5.48
CA ARG A 638 -10.35 -4.35 -4.54
C ARG A 638 -9.91 -5.64 -5.23
N THR A 639 -9.43 -6.60 -4.43
CA THR A 639 -9.26 -7.99 -4.85
C THR A 639 -10.60 -8.73 -4.89
N TYR A 640 -10.87 -9.47 -5.97
CA TYR A 640 -12.05 -10.33 -6.15
C TYR A 640 -11.77 -11.81 -5.88
N LEU A 641 -10.54 -12.27 -6.12
CA LEU A 641 -10.12 -13.64 -5.87
C LEU A 641 -8.63 -13.67 -5.51
N LEU A 642 -8.29 -14.06 -4.27
CA LEU A 642 -6.90 -14.26 -3.86
C LEU A 642 -6.38 -15.62 -4.36
N PRO A 643 -5.14 -15.75 -4.84
CA PRO A 643 -4.58 -17.03 -5.23
C PRO A 643 -4.31 -17.92 -4.00
N GLU A 644 -4.75 -19.17 -4.06
CA GLU A 644 -4.60 -20.15 -2.96
C GLU A 644 -3.89 -21.43 -3.40
N VAL A 645 -3.72 -21.62 -4.71
CA VAL A 645 -3.17 -22.83 -5.34
C VAL A 645 -1.91 -22.55 -6.16
N GLY A 646 -1.18 -23.62 -6.48
CA GLY A 646 0.07 -23.60 -7.23
C GLY A 646 1.31 -23.33 -6.37
N GLU A 647 2.49 -23.47 -6.97
CA GLU A 647 3.77 -23.56 -6.25
C GLU A 647 4.12 -22.29 -5.48
N SER A 648 3.71 -21.12 -5.97
CA SER A 648 3.99 -19.83 -5.34
C SER A 648 2.73 -19.06 -4.94
N LYS A 649 1.54 -19.61 -5.19
CA LYS A 649 0.24 -18.96 -4.92
C LYS A 649 0.20 -17.52 -5.45
N LEU A 650 0.64 -17.33 -6.68
CA LEU A 650 0.48 -16.06 -7.41
C LEU A 650 -0.71 -16.15 -8.37
N MET A 651 -1.25 -15.00 -8.75
CA MET A 651 -2.16 -14.86 -9.88
C MET A 651 -1.63 -13.84 -10.86
N ARG A 652 -0.94 -14.31 -11.91
CA ARG A 652 -0.53 -13.48 -13.03
C ARG A 652 -1.26 -13.89 -14.28
N ASP A 653 -1.44 -12.92 -15.19
CA ASP A 653 -2.01 -13.13 -16.51
C ASP A 653 -3.40 -13.81 -16.45
N PRO A 654 -4.35 -13.32 -15.61
CA PRO A 654 -5.66 -13.93 -15.47
C PRO A 654 -6.45 -13.87 -16.77
N CYS A 655 -6.61 -15.01 -17.42
CA CYS A 655 -7.42 -15.17 -18.62
C CYS A 655 -8.80 -15.73 -18.28
N VAL A 656 -9.84 -15.13 -18.86
CA VAL A 656 -11.22 -15.58 -18.70
C VAL A 656 -11.91 -15.87 -20.03
N THR A 657 -12.66 -16.97 -20.09
CA THR A 657 -13.58 -17.26 -21.20
C THR A 657 -14.97 -17.61 -20.68
N ARG A 658 -16.00 -17.38 -21.49
CA ARG A 658 -17.38 -17.76 -21.16
C ARG A 658 -17.74 -19.06 -21.86
N GLY A 659 -18.10 -20.06 -21.08
CA GLY A 659 -18.64 -21.33 -21.55
C GLY A 659 -20.06 -21.24 -22.11
N PRO A 660 -20.52 -22.29 -22.82
CA PRO A 660 -21.85 -22.32 -23.43
C PRO A 660 -23.00 -22.35 -22.40
N ASP A 661 -22.72 -22.77 -21.16
CA ASP A 661 -23.67 -22.77 -20.04
C ASP A 661 -23.73 -21.39 -19.32
N GLY A 662 -22.98 -20.41 -19.81
CA GLY A 662 -22.86 -19.08 -19.25
C GLY A 662 -21.88 -18.97 -18.08
N THR A 663 -21.18 -20.04 -17.71
CA THR A 663 -20.14 -20.03 -16.67
C THR A 663 -18.86 -19.41 -17.24
N PHE A 664 -18.22 -18.53 -16.47
CA PHE A 664 -16.90 -17.98 -16.77
C PHE A 664 -15.83 -18.88 -16.16
N HIS A 665 -14.83 -19.24 -16.95
CA HIS A 665 -13.68 -20.02 -16.53
C HIS A 665 -12.43 -19.15 -16.56
N LEU A 666 -11.78 -19.03 -15.41
CA LEU A 666 -10.55 -18.28 -15.20
C LEU A 666 -9.36 -19.24 -15.16
N VAL A 667 -8.29 -18.94 -15.90
CA VAL A 667 -6.97 -19.57 -15.76
C VAL A 667 -5.89 -18.53 -15.52
N TRP A 668 -4.80 -18.90 -14.85
CA TRP A 668 -3.71 -17.95 -14.53
C TRP A 668 -2.38 -18.64 -14.26
N THR A 669 -1.29 -17.87 -14.34
CA THR A 669 0.07 -18.27 -13.96
C THR A 669 0.21 -18.31 -12.43
N THR A 670 0.62 -19.44 -11.85
CA THR A 670 0.73 -19.61 -10.38
C THR A 670 2.11 -19.34 -9.78
N SER A 671 3.15 -19.27 -10.62
CA SER A 671 4.56 -19.13 -10.19
C SER A 671 5.46 -18.63 -11.32
N TRP A 672 6.57 -17.99 -10.95
CA TRP A 672 7.69 -17.71 -11.88
C TRP A 672 8.39 -18.99 -12.33
N THR A 673 8.52 -19.98 -11.46
CA THR A 673 9.20 -21.24 -11.75
C THR A 673 8.32 -22.39 -11.30
N GLY A 674 7.30 -22.70 -12.11
CA GLY A 674 6.28 -23.70 -11.80
C GLY A 674 5.83 -24.46 -13.04
N ARG A 675 5.20 -25.60 -12.81
CA ARG A 675 4.65 -26.50 -13.84
C ARG A 675 3.12 -26.60 -13.77
N THR A 676 2.51 -25.75 -12.95
CA THR A 676 1.06 -25.65 -12.79
C THR A 676 0.53 -24.31 -13.30
N ILE A 677 -0.75 -24.34 -13.72
CA ILE A 677 -1.58 -23.16 -13.89
C ILE A 677 -2.76 -23.25 -12.91
N GLY A 678 -3.36 -22.13 -12.57
CA GLY A 678 -4.53 -22.11 -11.70
C GLY A 678 -5.83 -22.15 -12.50
N HIS A 679 -6.90 -22.62 -11.88
CA HIS A 679 -8.25 -22.57 -12.42
C HIS A 679 -9.30 -22.29 -11.34
N ALA A 680 -10.31 -21.50 -11.71
CA ALA A 680 -11.54 -21.30 -10.95
C ALA A 680 -12.68 -20.92 -11.91
N ALA A 681 -13.92 -21.12 -11.47
CA ALA A 681 -15.11 -20.80 -12.25
C ALA A 681 -16.07 -19.90 -11.48
N THR A 682 -16.81 -19.06 -12.21
CA THR A 682 -17.81 -18.15 -11.64
C THR A 682 -18.96 -17.90 -12.61
N ARG A 683 -20.11 -17.41 -12.12
CA ARG A 683 -21.21 -16.91 -12.94
C ARG A 683 -21.44 -15.41 -12.80
N ASP A 684 -20.80 -14.77 -11.81
CA ASP A 684 -21.07 -13.40 -11.41
C ASP A 684 -19.81 -12.61 -10.98
N PHE A 685 -18.62 -13.24 -10.99
CA PHE A 685 -17.34 -12.70 -10.52
C PHE A 685 -17.27 -12.33 -9.03
N LEU A 686 -18.32 -12.63 -8.27
CA LEU A 686 -18.41 -12.42 -6.83
C LEU A 686 -18.26 -13.75 -6.09
N ASN A 687 -18.88 -14.79 -6.63
CA ASN A 687 -18.88 -16.14 -6.09
C ASN A 687 -18.03 -17.04 -6.99
N TRP A 688 -17.03 -17.67 -6.39
CA TRP A 688 -16.05 -18.51 -7.10
C TRP A 688 -16.12 -19.96 -6.63
N SER A 689 -15.87 -20.89 -7.55
CA SER A 689 -15.59 -22.27 -7.19
C SER A 689 -14.30 -22.37 -6.37
N ALA A 690 -14.10 -23.52 -5.71
CA ALA A 690 -12.77 -23.86 -5.18
C ALA A 690 -11.73 -23.80 -6.32
N GLN A 691 -10.53 -23.31 -6.00
CA GLN A 691 -9.43 -23.20 -6.94
C GLN A 691 -8.79 -24.57 -7.18
N GLN A 692 -8.26 -24.78 -8.39
CA GLN A 692 -7.54 -25.98 -8.78
C GLN A 692 -6.16 -25.61 -9.33
N ALA A 693 -5.12 -26.33 -8.92
CA ALA A 693 -3.83 -26.30 -9.60
C ALA A 693 -3.82 -27.39 -10.68
N ILE A 694 -3.76 -26.99 -11.95
CA ILE A 694 -3.71 -27.90 -13.10
C ILE A 694 -2.24 -28.14 -13.47
N PRO A 695 -1.72 -29.38 -13.35
CA PRO A 695 -0.30 -29.69 -13.54
C PRO A 695 0.07 -29.89 -15.03
N VAL A 696 -0.16 -28.86 -15.85
CA VAL A 696 -0.07 -28.92 -17.31
C VAL A 696 1.31 -29.32 -17.86
N MET A 697 2.39 -29.10 -17.09
CA MET A 697 3.76 -29.49 -17.47
C MET A 697 4.42 -30.47 -16.49
N ALA A 698 3.67 -31.10 -15.56
CA ALA A 698 4.27 -31.99 -14.57
C ALA A 698 4.92 -33.26 -15.18
N HIS A 699 4.48 -33.66 -16.39
CA HIS A 699 5.06 -34.77 -17.14
C HIS A 699 6.44 -34.45 -17.75
N GLU A 700 6.86 -33.18 -17.76
CA GLU A 700 8.12 -32.70 -18.33
C GLU A 700 8.99 -32.09 -17.22
N PRO A 701 9.89 -32.88 -16.59
CA PRO A 701 10.69 -32.42 -15.46
C PRO A 701 11.60 -31.23 -15.79
N ALA A 702 12.01 -31.08 -17.05
CA ALA A 702 12.87 -29.99 -17.50
C ALA A 702 12.12 -28.68 -17.78
N ALA A 703 10.79 -28.69 -17.77
CA ALA A 703 9.99 -27.48 -17.97
C ALA A 703 10.26 -26.48 -16.85
N ARG A 704 10.68 -25.26 -17.22
CA ARG A 704 11.03 -24.20 -16.27
C ARG A 704 9.81 -23.44 -15.75
N ASN A 705 8.77 -23.32 -16.58
CA ASN A 705 7.66 -22.41 -16.33
C ASN A 705 6.37 -22.83 -17.07
N CYS A 706 5.23 -22.32 -16.60
CA CYS A 706 3.94 -22.27 -17.31
C CYS A 706 3.41 -20.85 -17.17
N TRP A 707 3.61 -20.01 -18.19
CA TRP A 707 3.31 -18.57 -18.14
C TRP A 707 2.24 -18.17 -19.13
N ALA A 708 1.53 -17.09 -18.78
CA ALA A 708 0.48 -16.47 -19.60
C ALA A 708 -0.52 -17.51 -20.17
N PRO A 709 -1.15 -18.34 -19.32
CA PRO A 709 -2.13 -19.27 -19.81
C PRO A 709 -3.38 -18.54 -20.29
N GLU A 710 -3.90 -18.97 -21.42
CA GLU A 710 -5.14 -18.50 -22.01
C GLU A 710 -6.09 -19.66 -22.24
N VAL A 711 -7.39 -19.38 -22.20
CA VAL A 711 -8.46 -20.36 -22.36
C VAL A 711 -9.51 -19.84 -23.34
N VAL A 712 -9.95 -20.71 -24.24
CA VAL A 712 -10.98 -20.41 -25.24
C VAL A 712 -11.95 -21.57 -25.39
N TRP A 713 -13.22 -21.27 -25.63
CA TRP A 713 -14.23 -22.27 -25.96
C TRP A 713 -14.19 -22.61 -27.46
N ASP A 714 -13.87 -23.85 -27.79
CA ASP A 714 -13.97 -24.40 -29.14
C ASP A 714 -15.36 -25.04 -29.33
N ALA A 715 -16.25 -24.27 -29.95
CA ALA A 715 -17.61 -24.71 -30.23
C ALA A 715 -17.67 -25.87 -31.25
N GLY A 716 -16.68 -26.00 -32.14
CA GLY A 716 -16.65 -27.07 -33.15
C GLY A 716 -16.40 -28.44 -32.52
N ASN A 717 -15.51 -28.48 -31.53
CA ASN A 717 -15.15 -29.72 -30.82
C ASN A 717 -15.86 -29.89 -29.46
N THR A 718 -16.65 -28.90 -29.04
CA THR A 718 -17.36 -28.86 -27.74
C THR A 718 -16.44 -29.04 -26.55
N GLU A 719 -15.32 -28.31 -26.56
CA GLU A 719 -14.29 -28.39 -25.52
C GLU A 719 -13.62 -27.03 -25.29
N TYR A 720 -12.90 -26.90 -24.18
CA TYR A 720 -12.02 -25.78 -23.89
C TYR A 720 -10.61 -26.12 -24.34
N LEU A 721 -10.00 -25.20 -25.09
CA LEU A 721 -8.58 -25.20 -25.40
C LEU A 721 -7.87 -24.29 -24.39
N ILE A 722 -6.86 -24.84 -23.71
CA ILE A 722 -6.00 -24.10 -22.79
C ILE A 722 -4.60 -24.13 -23.35
N PHE A 723 -3.94 -22.98 -23.44
CA PHE A 723 -2.60 -22.85 -24.00
C PHE A 723 -1.74 -21.88 -23.19
N TRP A 724 -0.43 -22.10 -23.15
CA TRP A 724 0.51 -21.33 -22.31
C TRP A 724 1.92 -21.40 -22.89
N ALA A 725 2.80 -20.53 -22.41
CA ALA A 725 4.20 -20.52 -22.78
C ALA A 725 5.07 -21.30 -21.78
N SER A 726 5.98 -22.13 -22.28
CA SER A 726 6.95 -22.87 -21.47
C SER A 726 8.32 -22.93 -22.14
N THR A 727 9.38 -22.77 -21.35
CA THR A 727 10.75 -23.10 -21.76
C THR A 727 11.12 -24.51 -21.31
N ILE A 728 11.62 -25.30 -22.26
CA ILE A 728 12.26 -26.59 -22.01
C ILE A 728 13.72 -26.46 -22.51
N PRO A 729 14.71 -26.39 -21.61
CA PRO A 729 16.10 -26.18 -21.99
C PRO A 729 16.58 -27.19 -23.04
N GLY A 730 17.30 -26.70 -24.05
CA GLY A 730 17.90 -27.52 -25.11
C GLY A 730 16.93 -28.01 -26.20
N ARG A 731 15.61 -27.77 -26.08
CA ARG A 731 14.62 -28.26 -27.05
C ARG A 731 14.57 -27.47 -28.36
N PHE A 732 14.93 -26.19 -28.31
CA PHE A 732 14.93 -25.28 -29.47
C PHE A 732 16.26 -24.52 -29.56
N PRO A 733 17.38 -25.22 -29.86
CA PRO A 733 18.72 -24.62 -29.83
C PRO A 733 18.88 -23.46 -30.82
N GLU A 734 18.12 -23.47 -31.92
CA GLU A 734 18.22 -22.50 -33.01
C GLU A 734 17.87 -21.07 -32.58
N THR A 735 17.06 -20.93 -31.54
CA THR A 735 16.61 -19.64 -30.98
C THR A 735 17.13 -19.40 -29.56
N GLN A 736 18.05 -20.24 -29.09
CA GLN A 736 18.60 -20.14 -27.74
C GLN A 736 19.61 -18.99 -27.67
N VAL A 737 19.41 -18.09 -26.71
CA VAL A 737 20.33 -17.00 -26.40
C VAL A 737 20.73 -17.04 -24.92
N ALA A 738 21.87 -16.41 -24.59
CA ALA A 738 22.35 -16.32 -23.21
C ALA A 738 21.64 -15.20 -22.42
N GLY A 739 21.22 -14.14 -23.10
CA GLY A 739 20.43 -13.06 -22.52
C GLY A 739 19.08 -13.51 -21.95
N ASP A 740 18.45 -12.62 -21.18
CA ASP A 740 17.09 -12.79 -20.65
C ASP A 740 16.86 -14.08 -19.83
N ASN A 741 17.81 -14.37 -18.93
CA ASN A 741 17.81 -15.58 -18.07
C ASN A 741 17.71 -16.90 -18.86
N ALA A 742 18.13 -16.90 -20.12
CA ALA A 742 18.10 -18.03 -21.06
C ALA A 742 16.69 -18.63 -21.26
N TYR A 743 15.63 -17.85 -21.05
CA TYR A 743 14.27 -18.28 -21.40
C TYR A 743 14.13 -18.36 -22.93
N ASN A 744 13.50 -19.44 -23.39
CA ASN A 744 13.33 -19.77 -24.80
C ASN A 744 12.00 -20.53 -24.94
N HIS A 745 10.91 -19.78 -24.87
CA HIS A 745 9.54 -20.28 -24.77
C HIS A 745 9.02 -20.76 -26.12
N ARG A 746 8.10 -21.74 -26.04
CA ARG A 746 7.12 -22.06 -27.08
C ARG A 746 5.74 -22.22 -26.49
N MET A 747 4.73 -22.16 -27.36
CA MET A 747 3.35 -22.34 -26.93
C MET A 747 3.02 -23.82 -26.88
N TYR A 748 2.43 -24.25 -25.77
CA TYR A 748 1.91 -25.59 -25.54
C TYR A 748 0.42 -25.51 -25.26
N ALA A 749 -0.29 -26.62 -25.47
CA ALA A 749 -1.73 -26.66 -25.23
C ALA A 749 -2.20 -28.02 -24.71
N THR A 750 -3.34 -27.97 -24.03
CA THR A 750 -4.20 -29.12 -23.68
C THR A 750 -5.66 -28.74 -23.94
N THR A 751 -6.53 -29.75 -23.96
CA THR A 751 -7.98 -29.56 -24.08
C THR A 751 -8.71 -30.25 -22.93
N THR A 752 -9.87 -29.73 -22.57
CA THR A 752 -10.73 -30.29 -21.53
C THR A 752 -12.19 -29.98 -21.80
N ARG A 753 -13.11 -30.84 -21.34
CA ARG A 753 -14.56 -30.56 -21.41
C ARG A 753 -15.15 -30.11 -20.08
N ASP A 754 -14.45 -30.38 -18.98
CA ASP A 754 -14.99 -30.28 -17.61
C ASP A 754 -13.98 -29.72 -16.59
N PHE A 755 -12.78 -29.37 -17.01
CA PHE A 755 -11.66 -28.96 -16.16
C PHE A 755 -11.27 -30.01 -15.10
N ARG A 756 -11.53 -31.30 -15.37
CA ARG A 756 -11.10 -32.43 -14.54
C ARG A 756 -10.24 -33.40 -15.35
N ALA A 757 -10.70 -33.75 -16.55
CA ALA A 757 -9.95 -34.56 -17.50
C ALA A 757 -9.29 -33.67 -18.56
N PHE A 758 -8.01 -33.92 -18.82
CA PHE A 758 -7.21 -33.14 -19.77
C PHE A 758 -6.56 -34.08 -20.78
N THR A 759 -6.49 -33.67 -22.04
CA THR A 759 -5.68 -34.37 -23.03
C THR A 759 -4.19 -34.21 -22.70
N PRO A 760 -3.31 -35.11 -23.19
CA PRO A 760 -1.87 -34.90 -23.10
C PRO A 760 -1.45 -33.55 -23.68
N THR A 761 -0.50 -32.90 -23.02
CA THR A 761 0.08 -31.64 -23.51
C THR A 761 0.76 -31.85 -24.85
N ARG A 762 0.52 -30.92 -25.78
CA ARG A 762 1.15 -30.90 -27.11
C ARG A 762 1.82 -29.57 -27.39
N LEU A 763 2.81 -29.57 -28.28
CA LEU A 763 3.32 -28.34 -28.88
C LEU A 763 2.17 -27.70 -29.68
N PHE A 764 1.92 -26.42 -29.43
CA PHE A 764 0.79 -25.69 -30.01
C PHE A 764 1.26 -24.71 -31.09
N TYR A 765 2.35 -23.98 -30.86
CA TYR A 765 2.90 -23.04 -31.84
C TYR A 765 4.42 -22.90 -31.76
N GLU A 766 5.06 -22.98 -32.93
CA GLU A 766 6.50 -22.85 -33.17
C GLU A 766 6.71 -21.97 -34.42
N PRO A 767 6.92 -20.65 -34.26
CA PRO A 767 7.08 -19.74 -35.39
C PRO A 767 8.54 -19.56 -35.85
N GLY A 768 9.51 -20.27 -35.25
CA GLY A 768 10.93 -20.07 -35.52
C GLY A 768 11.59 -18.96 -34.70
N PHE A 769 10.92 -18.44 -33.67
CA PHE A 769 11.46 -17.49 -32.70
C PHE A 769 10.91 -17.78 -31.28
N ASN A 770 11.54 -17.20 -30.25
CA ASN A 770 11.09 -17.30 -28.87
C ASN A 770 9.72 -16.62 -28.70
N VAL A 771 8.66 -17.37 -28.39
CA VAL A 771 7.27 -16.86 -28.43
C VAL A 771 6.55 -17.03 -27.09
N ILE A 772 5.83 -15.98 -26.66
CA ILE A 772 5.04 -15.94 -25.42
C ILE A 772 3.80 -15.04 -25.59
N ASP A 773 2.97 -14.95 -24.54
CA ASP A 773 1.83 -14.04 -24.44
C ASP A 773 0.91 -14.12 -25.66
N ALA A 774 0.39 -15.33 -25.91
CA ALA A 774 -0.52 -15.57 -27.01
C ALA A 774 -1.96 -15.27 -26.59
N THR A 775 -2.75 -14.66 -27.46
CA THR A 775 -4.20 -14.51 -27.28
C THR A 775 -4.92 -14.88 -28.57
N LEU A 776 -6.02 -15.61 -28.46
CA LEU A 776 -6.69 -16.29 -29.59
C LEU A 776 -8.13 -15.80 -29.74
N PHE A 777 -8.53 -15.48 -30.97
CA PHE A 777 -9.85 -14.90 -31.23
C PHE A 777 -10.35 -15.27 -32.64
N PRO A 778 -11.68 -15.40 -32.81
CA PRO A 778 -12.29 -15.64 -34.12
C PRO A 778 -12.37 -14.35 -34.94
N VAL A 779 -12.15 -14.46 -36.25
CA VAL A 779 -12.34 -13.39 -37.25
C VAL A 779 -13.03 -13.98 -38.48
N GLY A 780 -14.35 -13.76 -38.58
CA GLY A 780 -15.15 -14.41 -39.61
C GLY A 780 -15.19 -15.92 -39.40
N ASP A 781 -14.81 -16.68 -40.44
CA ASP A 781 -14.68 -18.14 -40.45
C ASP A 781 -13.27 -18.64 -40.07
N ARG A 782 -12.33 -17.73 -39.82
CA ARG A 782 -10.94 -18.04 -39.48
C ARG A 782 -10.61 -17.65 -38.05
N TRP A 783 -9.47 -18.13 -37.58
CA TRP A 783 -8.92 -17.83 -36.27
C TRP A 783 -7.61 -17.09 -36.40
N LYS A 784 -7.41 -16.11 -35.55
CA LYS A 784 -6.15 -15.37 -35.45
C LYS A 784 -5.60 -15.47 -34.04
N MET A 785 -4.29 -15.55 -33.96
CA MET A 785 -3.54 -15.57 -32.71
C MET A 785 -2.57 -14.38 -32.72
N VAL A 786 -2.77 -13.44 -31.79
CA VAL A 786 -1.72 -12.43 -31.52
C VAL A 786 -0.70 -13.09 -30.59
N VAL A 787 0.58 -12.93 -30.89
CA VAL A 787 1.69 -13.45 -30.07
C VAL A 787 2.77 -12.39 -29.88
N LYS A 788 3.52 -12.48 -28.78
CA LYS A 788 4.72 -11.69 -28.56
C LYS A 788 5.97 -12.44 -29.04
N ASP A 789 6.77 -11.77 -29.86
CA ASP A 789 8.13 -12.19 -30.20
C ASP A 789 9.07 -11.79 -29.05
N GLU A 790 9.44 -12.76 -28.23
CA GLU A 790 10.23 -12.57 -27.00
C GLU A 790 11.74 -12.41 -27.26
N THR A 791 12.16 -12.41 -28.53
CA THR A 791 13.57 -12.34 -28.92
C THR A 791 14.23 -11.03 -28.45
N VAL A 792 15.38 -11.16 -27.76
CA VAL A 792 16.15 -10.03 -27.22
C VAL A 792 17.37 -9.70 -28.08
N GLU A 793 18.02 -10.72 -28.64
CA GLU A 793 19.28 -10.61 -29.38
C GLU A 793 19.12 -11.07 -30.84
N PRO A 794 19.89 -10.52 -31.79
CA PRO A 794 20.83 -9.41 -31.63
C PRO A 794 20.14 -8.03 -31.51
N VAL A 795 18.87 -7.93 -31.91
CA VAL A 795 18.05 -6.73 -31.76
C VAL A 795 16.72 -7.14 -31.15
N ALA A 796 16.38 -6.51 -30.02
CA ALA A 796 15.16 -6.81 -29.29
C ALA A 796 13.94 -6.61 -30.19
N GLN A 797 13.18 -7.69 -30.38
CA GLN A 797 11.90 -7.66 -31.07
C GLN A 797 10.83 -7.23 -30.08
N LYS A 798 10.55 -8.05 -29.05
CA LYS A 798 9.59 -7.78 -27.96
C LYS A 798 8.30 -7.12 -28.45
N ASN A 799 7.82 -7.53 -29.63
CA ASN A 799 6.72 -6.90 -30.37
C ASN A 799 5.62 -7.92 -30.64
N LEU A 800 4.44 -7.42 -31.00
CA LEU A 800 3.28 -8.24 -31.29
C LEU A 800 3.18 -8.55 -32.79
N ARG A 801 2.84 -9.79 -33.08
CA ARG A 801 2.63 -10.34 -34.43
C ARG A 801 1.33 -11.15 -34.47
N VAL A 802 0.84 -11.43 -35.67
CA VAL A 802 -0.41 -12.17 -35.89
C VAL A 802 -0.14 -13.43 -36.70
N ALA A 803 -0.66 -14.56 -36.25
CA ALA A 803 -0.72 -15.82 -37.00
C ALA A 803 -2.17 -16.22 -37.25
N GLU A 804 -2.43 -17.05 -38.27
CA GLU A 804 -3.79 -17.44 -38.67
C GLU A 804 -3.94 -18.95 -38.81
N ALA A 805 -5.14 -19.45 -38.52
CA ALA A 805 -5.55 -20.83 -38.72
C ALA A 805 -7.04 -20.91 -39.10
N ASP A 806 -7.49 -22.06 -39.60
CA ASP A 806 -8.91 -22.28 -39.93
C ASP A 806 -9.74 -22.72 -38.71
N GLN A 807 -9.07 -23.18 -37.65
CA GLN A 807 -9.70 -23.65 -36.41
C GLN A 807 -8.84 -23.26 -35.19
N PRO A 808 -9.41 -23.15 -33.97
CA PRO A 808 -8.67 -22.63 -32.82
C PRO A 808 -7.51 -23.55 -32.40
N GLY A 809 -7.64 -24.86 -32.65
CA GLY A 809 -6.60 -25.84 -32.36
C GLY A 809 -5.38 -25.80 -33.30
N GLY A 810 -5.40 -24.99 -34.36
CA GLY A 810 -4.37 -24.93 -35.39
C GLY A 810 -4.51 -26.00 -36.49
N PRO A 811 -3.48 -26.22 -37.33
CA PRO A 811 -2.17 -25.57 -37.26
C PRO A 811 -2.24 -24.09 -37.66
N PHE A 812 -1.42 -23.26 -37.00
CA PHE A 812 -1.26 -21.85 -37.35
C PHE A 812 -0.15 -21.67 -38.37
N GLY A 813 -0.36 -20.76 -39.33
CA GLY A 813 0.64 -20.34 -40.29
C GLY A 813 1.78 -19.51 -39.66
N PRO A 814 2.75 -19.06 -40.48
CA PRO A 814 3.83 -18.19 -40.02
C PRO A 814 3.28 -16.87 -39.47
N ALA A 815 3.95 -16.32 -38.45
CA ALA A 815 3.60 -15.03 -37.90
C ALA A 815 3.91 -13.91 -38.91
N GLY A 816 2.97 -12.97 -39.07
CA GLY A 816 3.12 -11.79 -39.92
C GLY A 816 4.19 -10.80 -39.43
N PRO A 817 4.34 -9.67 -40.13
CA PRO A 817 5.21 -8.58 -39.68
C PRO A 817 4.73 -8.01 -38.33
N PRO A 818 5.62 -7.38 -37.55
CA PRO A 818 5.24 -6.71 -36.32
C PRO A 818 4.28 -5.55 -36.61
N PHE A 819 3.21 -5.44 -35.81
CA PHE A 819 2.26 -4.31 -35.91
C PHE A 819 2.35 -3.36 -34.71
N SER A 820 3.03 -3.77 -33.63
CA SER A 820 3.30 -2.93 -32.46
C SER A 820 4.74 -2.45 -32.43
N ARG A 821 5.01 -1.47 -31.57
CA ARG A 821 6.37 -1.18 -31.10
C ARG A 821 6.97 -2.35 -30.31
N ALA A 822 8.28 -2.31 -30.09
CA ALA A 822 9.01 -3.23 -29.21
C ALA A 822 8.77 -2.91 -27.72
N TRP A 823 9.10 -3.88 -26.86
CA TRP A 823 8.96 -3.82 -25.40
C TRP A 823 7.51 -3.70 -24.92
N VAL A 824 6.64 -4.53 -25.50
CA VAL A 824 5.23 -4.68 -25.11
C VAL A 824 4.92 -6.11 -24.72
N GLU A 825 3.99 -6.35 -23.81
CA GLU A 825 3.62 -7.70 -23.33
C GLU A 825 2.13 -7.88 -23.12
N GLY A 826 1.70 -9.14 -23.00
CA GLY A 826 0.34 -9.51 -22.60
C GLY A 826 -0.78 -8.93 -23.46
N PRO A 827 -0.86 -9.25 -24.76
CA PRO A 827 -1.89 -8.74 -25.64
C PRO A 827 -3.26 -9.29 -25.24
N SER A 828 -4.30 -8.46 -25.32
CA SER A 828 -5.69 -8.89 -25.19
C SER A 828 -6.54 -8.27 -26.29
N VAL A 829 -7.44 -9.06 -26.88
CA VAL A 829 -8.25 -8.64 -28.03
C VAL A 829 -9.72 -8.50 -27.64
N LEU A 830 -10.32 -7.36 -27.99
CA LEU A 830 -11.75 -7.09 -27.82
C LEU A 830 -12.36 -6.64 -29.15
N PHE A 831 -13.39 -7.34 -29.61
CA PHE A 831 -14.20 -6.89 -30.73
C PHE A 831 -15.37 -6.00 -30.26
N ARG A 832 -15.45 -4.78 -30.77
CA ARG A 832 -16.52 -3.83 -30.44
C ARG A 832 -16.74 -2.81 -31.56
N ASP A 833 -18.00 -2.52 -31.88
CA ASP A 833 -18.41 -1.49 -32.84
C ASP A 833 -17.69 -1.59 -34.20
N GLY A 834 -17.48 -2.82 -34.66
CA GLY A 834 -16.79 -3.13 -35.93
C GLY A 834 -15.26 -3.00 -35.88
N TRP A 835 -14.68 -2.82 -34.69
CA TRP A 835 -13.24 -2.72 -34.47
C TRP A 835 -12.74 -3.85 -33.58
N TYR A 836 -11.54 -4.34 -33.90
CA TYR A 836 -10.75 -5.17 -32.99
C TYR A 836 -9.75 -4.27 -32.27
N TYR A 837 -9.90 -4.14 -30.96
CA TYR A 837 -8.95 -3.46 -30.08
C TYR A 837 -7.96 -4.49 -29.57
N VAL A 838 -6.66 -4.16 -29.62
CA VAL A 838 -5.57 -4.96 -29.07
C VAL A 838 -4.89 -4.13 -27.99
N TYR A 839 -5.12 -4.49 -26.74
CA TYR A 839 -4.50 -3.88 -25.56
C TYR A 839 -3.20 -4.60 -25.23
N PHE A 840 -2.19 -3.89 -24.74
CA PHE A 840 -0.92 -4.48 -24.32
C PHE A 840 -0.21 -3.61 -23.28
N ASP A 841 0.55 -4.25 -22.39
CA ASP A 841 1.35 -3.57 -21.36
C ASP A 841 2.67 -3.09 -21.96
N CYS A 842 2.90 -1.78 -21.93
CA CYS A 842 4.18 -1.18 -22.26
C CYS A 842 5.04 -1.06 -20.99
N TYR A 843 5.43 -2.22 -20.45
CA TYR A 843 5.96 -2.37 -19.10
C TYR A 843 7.20 -1.53 -18.77
N ARG A 844 8.04 -1.19 -19.77
CA ARG A 844 9.19 -0.30 -19.57
C ARG A 844 8.79 1.16 -19.34
N ASP A 845 7.69 1.58 -19.95
CA ASP A 845 7.17 2.93 -19.85
C ASP A 845 6.10 3.06 -18.76
N ARG A 846 5.73 1.93 -18.12
CA ARG A 846 4.69 1.83 -17.07
C ARG A 846 3.34 2.40 -17.50
N HIS A 847 2.96 2.17 -18.76
CA HIS A 847 1.66 2.54 -19.30
C HIS A 847 1.09 1.40 -20.16
N TYR A 848 -0.23 1.43 -20.39
CA TYR A 848 -0.87 0.51 -21.33
C TYR A 848 -1.02 1.15 -22.71
N GLY A 849 -0.78 0.38 -23.77
CA GLY A 849 -1.03 0.76 -25.16
C GLY A 849 -2.30 0.10 -25.70
N ALA A 850 -2.87 0.71 -26.74
CA ALA A 850 -3.95 0.09 -27.51
C ALA A 850 -3.87 0.48 -28.98
N LEU A 851 -3.90 -0.54 -29.84
CA LEU A 851 -4.08 -0.37 -31.29
C LEU A 851 -5.45 -0.93 -31.68
N ARG A 852 -6.07 -0.41 -32.74
CA ARG A 852 -7.29 -1.00 -33.29
C ARG A 852 -7.22 -1.20 -34.80
N THR A 853 -7.97 -2.20 -35.28
CA THR A 853 -8.03 -2.55 -36.71
C THR A 853 -9.43 -3.05 -37.11
N ARG A 854 -9.78 -2.93 -38.39
CA ARG A 854 -10.99 -3.55 -38.99
C ARG A 854 -10.66 -4.74 -39.88
N ASP A 855 -9.47 -4.74 -40.47
CA ASP A 855 -9.06 -5.64 -41.56
C ASP A 855 -7.81 -6.47 -41.21
N TRP A 856 -7.21 -6.24 -40.04
CA TRP A 856 -5.95 -6.84 -39.58
C TRP A 856 -4.74 -6.53 -40.48
N GLN A 857 -4.83 -5.46 -41.25
CA GLN A 857 -3.78 -4.95 -42.14
C GLN A 857 -3.44 -3.51 -41.79
N THR A 858 -4.45 -2.68 -41.57
CA THR A 858 -4.35 -1.28 -41.19
C THR A 858 -4.60 -1.10 -39.70
N TRP A 859 -3.78 -0.28 -39.05
CA TRP A 859 -3.77 -0.12 -37.59
C TRP A 859 -3.88 1.36 -37.21
N GLU A 860 -4.76 1.65 -36.26
CA GLU A 860 -4.89 2.96 -35.64
C GLU A 860 -4.37 2.92 -34.21
N ASP A 861 -3.45 3.81 -33.87
CA ASP A 861 -2.99 3.98 -32.49
C ASP A 861 -3.98 4.84 -31.70
N VAL A 862 -4.64 4.22 -30.73
CA VAL A 862 -5.62 4.86 -29.85
C VAL A 862 -5.10 5.00 -28.41
N THR A 863 -3.80 4.81 -28.19
CA THR A 863 -3.15 4.87 -26.88
C THR A 863 -3.41 6.19 -26.16
N ALA A 864 -3.41 7.33 -26.86
CA ALA A 864 -3.67 8.64 -26.25
C ALA A 864 -5.11 8.82 -25.73
N GLN A 865 -6.05 7.97 -26.17
CA GLN A 865 -7.44 7.99 -25.73
C GLN A 865 -7.70 6.99 -24.59
N LEU A 866 -6.76 6.06 -24.38
CA LEU A 866 -6.88 4.96 -23.44
C LEU A 866 -6.69 5.46 -22.00
N VAL A 867 -7.65 5.12 -21.14
CA VAL A 867 -7.54 5.30 -19.69
C VAL A 867 -7.66 3.92 -19.06
N MET A 868 -6.62 3.51 -18.34
CA MET A 868 -6.56 2.23 -17.63
C MET A 868 -6.37 2.45 -16.13
N PRO A 869 -6.83 1.52 -15.27
CA PRO A 869 -6.47 1.50 -13.87
C PRO A 869 -4.95 1.57 -13.67
N ARG A 870 -4.49 2.40 -12.71
CA ARG A 870 -3.06 2.56 -12.40
C ARG A 870 -2.48 1.23 -11.93
N GLY A 871 -1.31 0.85 -12.46
CA GLY A 871 -0.57 -0.35 -12.05
C GLY A 871 -1.17 -1.68 -12.54
N LEU A 872 -2.22 -1.63 -13.36
CA LEU A 872 -2.76 -2.78 -14.07
C LEU A 872 -1.67 -3.44 -14.92
N ARG A 873 -1.63 -4.77 -14.88
CA ARG A 873 -0.80 -5.62 -15.75
C ARG A 873 -1.68 -6.63 -16.50
N HIS A 874 -1.04 -7.40 -17.38
CA HIS A 874 -1.63 -8.38 -18.29
C HIS A 874 -2.89 -9.10 -17.74
N GLY A 875 -3.93 -9.20 -18.58
CA GLY A 875 -5.11 -10.03 -18.39
C GLY A 875 -6.05 -9.88 -19.59
N THR A 876 -7.34 -10.14 -19.45
CA THR A 876 -8.24 -10.33 -20.60
C THR A 876 -9.40 -9.34 -20.62
N ALA A 877 -9.61 -8.68 -21.76
CA ALA A 877 -10.80 -7.91 -22.09
C ALA A 877 -11.86 -8.78 -22.77
N ILE A 878 -13.08 -8.80 -22.23
CA ILE A 878 -14.22 -9.51 -22.80
C ILE A 878 -15.47 -8.63 -22.87
N ALA A 879 -16.38 -8.95 -23.80
CA ALA A 879 -17.72 -8.38 -23.82
C ALA A 879 -18.63 -9.14 -22.85
N VAL A 880 -19.41 -8.42 -22.04
CA VAL A 880 -20.35 -8.97 -21.07
C VAL A 880 -21.68 -8.22 -21.09
N GLU A 881 -22.74 -8.85 -20.60
CA GLU A 881 -24.04 -8.22 -20.45
C GLU A 881 -23.95 -7.08 -19.42
N GLY A 882 -24.54 -5.91 -19.72
CA GLY A 882 -24.48 -4.72 -18.87
C GLY A 882 -24.96 -4.95 -17.44
N ARG A 883 -25.99 -5.79 -17.25
CA ARG A 883 -26.51 -6.17 -15.92
C ARG A 883 -25.45 -6.82 -15.01
N LEU A 884 -24.43 -7.47 -15.58
CA LEU A 884 -23.33 -8.01 -14.79
C LEU A 884 -22.47 -6.87 -14.23
N ILE A 885 -22.16 -5.87 -15.06
CA ILE A 885 -21.40 -4.69 -14.65
C ILE A 885 -22.17 -3.87 -13.61
N GLU A 886 -23.48 -3.68 -13.78
CA GLU A 886 -24.30 -2.95 -12.79
C GLU A 886 -24.22 -3.60 -11.42
N ARG A 887 -24.37 -4.94 -11.33
CA ARG A 887 -24.19 -5.68 -10.08
C ARG A 887 -22.79 -5.50 -9.48
N LEU A 888 -21.74 -5.57 -10.30
CA LEU A 888 -20.36 -5.38 -9.85
C LEU A 888 -20.01 -3.94 -9.46
N ARG A 889 -20.78 -2.94 -9.93
CA ARG A 889 -20.59 -1.53 -9.58
C ARG A 889 -21.23 -1.17 -8.23
N ASP A 890 -22.29 -1.87 -7.87
CA ASP A 890 -23.10 -1.58 -6.67
C ASP A 890 -22.62 -2.37 -5.43
N GLU A 891 -21.83 -3.44 -5.60
CA GLU A 891 -21.14 -4.19 -4.54
C GLU A 891 -19.68 -3.80 -4.30
#